data_AF-A0A813LRQ7-F1
#
_entry.id   AF-A0A813LRQ7-F1
#
_cell.length_a   1.000
_cell.length_b   1.000
_cell.length_c   1.000
_cell.angle_alpha   90.00
_cell.angle_beta   90.00
_cell.angle_gamma   90.00
#
_symmetry.space_group_name_H-M   'P 1'
#
loop_
_entity.id
_entity.type
_entity.pdbx_description
1 polymer ?
#
loop_
_entity_poly.entity_id
_entity_poly.type
_entity_poly.pdbx_seq_one_letter_code
_entity_poly.pdbx_strand_id
1 'polypeptide(L)'
;MNPGSAMGDDCPTAAAGMAALRQQGNTLMREGDAAGAAERYERALVLAGLVLAGSYEVGEDPESYAANRAALLGNLSAARLAEGVPGSALLALEAAQLSAKADCRYAKAFFRQAKALLALQRPQEAVNAARTLLFVMGEEAALADVKALLREAADLASSRSACRGGARPPVSCSSSAPACALEAAPEVPALLSAYCGAEELARLACCSRRVAAEMATEAAFSARAAQLCPGGHAAWLRLDLLGAGPGSGGVFASGSGWLYAARREAARAGVQNRIAVCQVDGRVGLYEPVPGGGSVTQICIPALQCLPFSLCWGPGSEFLAFTALSPSFSGYTALVLAPVTSSGLSPVVVPLRKGLAPYYLSPSPCGTRVALLGALAQRQVLFVADASQVSSTNGEQASPVSLRSLGTAAPLYFDWAPHGPELLLACYGRELVRVRADVDSEADGSAPGSAGLTPWEPASEDLPESGFEAAPSSVIKGRIAFQAPQWLAWPGSSEGRWLVPRDHPDGRRVSLALVDPTTGSADILCEHLPPQTQFTASRCGQWVAWSGMHDGQGHGGVFARRLLPALGPPTMVFNGAAEAMTWGGTRLGLLLRSPASGPGSLVWAVWDPACLEPLSSESVDGFGDASSERSCLWVAPEDFVPHHSFAGRVLPFFDQFERRLRFWSPGNDAIVFTTSDAEVWVQPFPASRSRASEWSDGEISTSRHPLSSLVGAAEYTRVAPPAYRIARGSYACWSPG
;
A
#
# COMPACT_ATOMS: atom_id res chain seq x y z
N MET A 1 -18.93 70.85 -42.54
CA MET A 1 -20.08 69.98 -42.20
C MET A 1 -19.56 68.56 -42.10
N ASN A 2 -19.47 68.01 -40.90
CA ASN A 2 -19.09 66.62 -40.62
C ASN A 2 -20.25 66.00 -39.82
N PRO A 3 -21.07 65.12 -40.40
CA PRO A 3 -22.12 64.41 -39.67
C PRO A 3 -21.54 63.10 -39.17
N GLY A 4 -21.11 63.04 -37.91
CA GLY A 4 -20.57 61.81 -37.34
C GLY A 4 -20.02 61.99 -35.94
N SER A 5 -20.90 62.22 -34.96
CA SER A 5 -20.59 62.06 -33.52
C SER A 5 -21.83 62.39 -32.69
N ALA A 6 -22.85 61.53 -32.68
CA ALA A 6 -23.92 61.51 -31.67
C ALA A 6 -24.88 60.32 -31.86
N MET A 7 -24.42 59.10 -31.63
CA MET A 7 -25.27 58.03 -31.10
C MET A 7 -24.46 57.36 -30.00
N GLY A 8 -24.86 57.61 -28.75
CA GLY A 8 -24.18 57.12 -27.56
C GLY A 8 -24.30 55.62 -27.42
N ASP A 9 -23.15 54.99 -27.17
CA ASP A 9 -22.93 53.58 -26.85
C ASP A 9 -23.50 53.17 -25.46
N ASP A 10 -24.80 53.35 -25.24
CA ASP A 10 -25.48 52.85 -24.02
C ASP A 10 -26.36 51.63 -24.32
N CYS A 11 -25.90 50.73 -25.20
CA CYS A 11 -26.52 49.40 -25.28
C CYS A 11 -25.90 48.55 -24.16
N PRO A 12 -26.67 48.19 -23.10
CA PRO A 12 -26.12 47.40 -22.01
C PRO A 12 -25.52 46.11 -22.57
N THR A 13 -24.25 45.87 -22.27
CA THR A 13 -23.56 44.66 -22.72
C THR A 13 -24.31 43.43 -22.23
N ALA A 14 -24.29 42.34 -23.00
CA ALA A 14 -24.95 41.09 -22.61
C ALA A 14 -24.53 40.62 -21.20
N ALA A 15 -23.27 40.89 -20.81
CA ALA A 15 -22.75 40.67 -19.46
C ALA A 15 -23.48 41.48 -18.38
N ALA A 16 -23.72 42.78 -18.60
CA ALA A 16 -24.49 43.62 -17.68
C ALA A 16 -25.94 43.12 -17.55
N GLY A 17 -26.56 42.71 -18.66
CA GLY A 17 -27.89 42.11 -18.66
C GLY A 17 -27.97 40.81 -17.85
N MET A 18 -26.99 39.91 -18.02
CA MET A 18 -26.89 38.67 -17.22
C MET A 18 -26.74 38.96 -15.73
N ALA A 19 -25.86 39.90 -15.35
CA ALA A 19 -25.62 40.26 -13.96
C ALA A 19 -26.87 40.86 -13.31
N ALA A 20 -27.59 41.75 -14.01
CA ALA A 20 -28.84 42.34 -13.54
C ALA A 20 -29.94 41.29 -13.32
N LEU A 21 -30.13 40.36 -14.27
CA LEU A 21 -31.10 39.27 -14.13
C LEU A 21 -30.74 38.32 -13.00
N ARG A 22 -29.45 37.99 -12.82
CA ARG A 22 -28.98 37.20 -11.68
C ARG A 22 -29.32 37.88 -10.35
N GLN A 23 -29.10 39.18 -10.25
CA GLN A 23 -29.39 39.95 -9.04
C GLN A 23 -30.89 40.01 -8.76
N GLN A 24 -31.72 40.21 -9.79
CA GLN A 24 -33.18 40.16 -9.67
C GLN A 24 -33.65 38.78 -9.18
N GLY A 25 -33.13 37.69 -9.77
CA GLY A 25 -33.44 36.33 -9.30
C GLY A 25 -33.03 36.10 -7.84
N ASN A 26 -31.86 36.61 -7.42
CA ASN A 26 -31.43 36.54 -6.03
C ASN A 26 -32.33 37.36 -5.08
N THR A 27 -32.92 38.46 -5.54
CA THR A 27 -33.90 39.24 -4.76
C THR A 27 -35.20 38.48 -4.62
N LEU A 28 -35.74 37.93 -5.71
CA LEU A 28 -36.96 37.12 -5.70
C LEU A 28 -36.81 35.86 -4.81
N MET A 29 -35.66 35.20 -4.84
CA MET A 29 -35.36 34.09 -3.92
C MET A 29 -35.43 34.50 -2.44
N ARG A 30 -34.99 35.72 -2.10
CA ARG A 30 -35.05 36.23 -0.71
C ARG A 30 -36.46 36.64 -0.30
N GLU A 31 -37.27 37.06 -1.26
CA GLU A 31 -38.69 37.40 -1.07
C GLU A 31 -39.59 36.14 -1.02
N GLY A 32 -39.04 34.95 -1.29
CA GLY A 32 -39.76 33.68 -1.31
C GLY A 32 -40.45 33.36 -2.64
N ASP A 33 -40.27 34.19 -3.67
CA ASP A 33 -40.77 33.94 -5.02
C ASP A 33 -39.78 33.08 -5.81
N ALA A 34 -39.77 31.78 -5.51
CA ALA A 34 -38.89 30.81 -6.16
C ALA A 34 -39.17 30.68 -7.66
N ALA A 35 -40.44 30.75 -8.07
CA ALA A 35 -40.84 30.63 -9.48
C ALA A 35 -40.38 31.85 -10.29
N GLY A 36 -40.61 33.07 -9.77
CA GLY A 36 -40.10 34.29 -10.38
C GLY A 36 -38.57 34.29 -10.44
N ALA A 37 -37.88 33.78 -9.41
CA ALA A 37 -36.43 33.65 -9.44
C ALA A 37 -35.94 32.70 -10.54
N ALA A 38 -36.56 31.53 -10.69
CA ALA A 38 -36.22 30.56 -11.73
C ALA A 38 -36.32 31.17 -13.13
N GLU A 39 -37.41 31.91 -13.41
CA GLU A 39 -37.60 32.62 -14.69
C GLU A 39 -36.45 33.60 -14.97
N ARG A 40 -36.02 34.37 -13.96
CA ARG A 40 -34.90 35.32 -14.11
C ARG A 40 -33.57 34.63 -14.38
N TYR A 41 -33.29 33.52 -13.72
CA TYR A 41 -32.07 32.75 -13.96
C TYR A 41 -32.07 32.10 -15.35
N GLU A 42 -33.22 31.60 -15.83
CA GLU A 42 -33.36 31.04 -17.19
C GLU A 42 -33.11 32.11 -18.26
N ARG A 43 -33.70 33.31 -18.09
CA ARG A 43 -33.43 34.45 -18.99
C ARG A 43 -31.95 34.85 -18.98
N ALA A 44 -31.30 34.83 -17.82
CA ALA A 44 -29.85 35.07 -17.73
C ALA A 44 -29.04 34.00 -18.47
N LEU A 45 -29.45 32.73 -18.41
CA LEU A 45 -28.80 31.63 -19.13
C LEU A 45 -29.00 31.70 -20.64
N VAL A 46 -30.15 32.22 -21.13
CA VAL A 46 -30.36 32.48 -22.56
C VAL A 46 -29.38 33.55 -23.06
N LEU A 47 -29.21 34.65 -22.32
CA LEU A 47 -28.20 35.66 -22.65
C LEU A 47 -26.78 35.06 -22.63
N ALA A 48 -26.48 34.20 -21.64
CA ALA A 48 -25.22 33.48 -21.59
C ALA A 48 -25.00 32.62 -22.85
N GLY A 49 -26.02 31.89 -23.30
CA GLY A 49 -25.95 31.08 -24.51
C GLY A 49 -25.65 31.89 -25.79
N LEU A 50 -26.21 33.09 -25.91
CA LEU A 50 -25.94 33.98 -27.06
C LEU A 50 -24.48 34.47 -27.08
N VAL A 51 -23.89 34.70 -25.90
CA VAL A 51 -22.46 35.06 -25.77
C VAL A 51 -21.57 33.89 -26.23
N LEU A 52 -21.89 32.64 -25.86
CA LEU A 52 -21.14 31.46 -26.32
C LEU A 52 -21.27 31.19 -27.83
N ALA A 53 -22.40 31.54 -28.42
CA ALA A 53 -22.65 31.36 -29.85
C ALA A 53 -21.89 32.39 -30.72
N GLY A 54 -21.05 33.24 -30.12
CA GLY A 54 -20.30 34.29 -30.84
C GLY A 54 -21.18 35.42 -31.37
N SER A 55 -22.43 35.53 -30.88
CA SER A 55 -23.34 36.62 -31.27
C SER A 55 -23.02 37.94 -30.56
N TYR A 56 -22.12 37.91 -29.57
CA TYR A 56 -21.60 39.07 -28.84
C TYR A 56 -20.12 38.88 -28.54
N GLU A 57 -19.32 39.94 -28.66
CA GLU A 57 -17.91 39.92 -28.27
C GLU A 57 -17.79 39.78 -26.75
N VAL A 58 -17.04 38.76 -26.31
CA VAL A 58 -16.79 38.49 -24.90
C VAL A 58 -15.51 39.21 -24.50
N GLY A 59 -15.63 40.32 -23.76
CA GLY A 59 -14.48 40.98 -23.14
C GLY A 59 -13.98 40.28 -21.87
N GLU A 60 -14.61 39.17 -21.46
CA GLU A 60 -14.27 38.41 -20.25
C GLU A 60 -13.48 37.13 -20.55
N ASP A 61 -12.61 36.76 -19.62
CA ASP A 61 -11.88 35.49 -19.59
C ASP A 61 -12.85 34.27 -19.61
N PRO A 62 -12.64 33.26 -20.47
CA PRO A 62 -13.40 32.03 -20.51
C PRO A 62 -13.62 31.36 -19.14
N GLU A 63 -12.66 31.43 -18.21
CA GLU A 63 -12.82 30.87 -16.86
C GLU A 63 -13.86 31.64 -16.03
N SER A 64 -13.82 32.97 -16.07
CA SER A 64 -14.81 33.84 -15.41
C SER A 64 -16.22 33.56 -15.92
N TYR A 65 -16.34 33.36 -17.24
CA TYR A 65 -17.61 33.03 -17.86
C TYR A 65 -18.13 31.65 -17.41
N ALA A 66 -17.28 30.61 -17.38
CA ALA A 66 -17.65 29.28 -16.92
C ALA A 66 -18.13 29.29 -15.46
N ALA A 67 -17.42 30.02 -14.59
CA ALA A 67 -17.80 30.21 -13.18
C ALA A 67 -19.14 30.94 -13.04
N ASN A 68 -19.38 32.01 -13.81
CA ASN A 68 -20.65 32.74 -13.79
C ASN A 68 -21.82 31.88 -14.27
N ARG A 69 -21.62 31.07 -15.31
CA ARG A 69 -22.62 30.12 -15.82
C ARG A 69 -22.92 29.02 -14.80
N ALA A 70 -21.89 28.45 -14.16
CA ALA A 70 -22.07 27.46 -13.11
C ALA A 70 -22.87 28.04 -11.92
N ALA A 71 -22.59 29.29 -11.53
CA ALA A 71 -23.32 29.98 -10.47
C ALA A 71 -24.80 30.18 -10.81
N LEU A 72 -25.12 30.61 -12.05
CA LEU A 72 -26.50 30.77 -12.54
C LEU A 72 -27.28 29.44 -12.53
N LEU A 73 -26.69 28.37 -13.10
CA LEU A 73 -27.30 27.03 -13.10
C LEU A 73 -27.50 26.49 -11.69
N GLY A 74 -26.55 26.75 -10.80
CA GLY A 74 -26.70 26.39 -9.40
C GLY A 74 -27.87 27.14 -8.74
N ASN A 75 -28.00 28.44 -8.99
CA ASN A 75 -29.10 29.23 -8.42
C ASN A 75 -30.46 28.83 -8.99
N LEU A 76 -30.53 28.49 -10.28
CA LEU A 76 -31.70 27.90 -10.90
C LEU A 76 -32.08 26.57 -10.22
N SER A 77 -31.10 25.69 -9.96
CA SER A 77 -31.34 24.44 -9.23
C SER A 77 -31.92 24.68 -7.82
N ALA A 78 -31.42 25.69 -7.10
CA ALA A 78 -31.96 26.07 -5.79
C ALA A 78 -33.39 26.61 -5.87
N ALA A 79 -33.68 27.47 -6.85
CA ALA A 79 -35.02 28.00 -7.07
C ALA A 79 -36.01 26.87 -7.37
N ARG A 80 -35.64 25.94 -8.25
CA ARG A 80 -36.47 24.76 -8.58
C ARG A 80 -36.69 23.84 -7.38
N LEU A 81 -35.70 23.65 -6.49
CA LEU A 81 -35.93 22.92 -5.23
C LEU A 81 -36.91 23.64 -4.30
N ALA A 82 -36.89 24.97 -4.28
CA ALA A 82 -37.73 25.79 -3.40
C ALA A 82 -39.18 25.93 -3.90
N GLU A 83 -39.43 25.78 -5.20
CA GLU A 83 -40.79 25.83 -5.78
C GLU A 83 -41.75 24.79 -5.17
N GLY A 84 -41.24 23.61 -4.79
CA GLY A 84 -42.04 22.55 -4.17
C GLY A 84 -43.13 21.93 -5.07
N VAL A 85 -43.22 22.33 -6.35
CA VAL A 85 -44.19 21.81 -7.32
C VAL A 85 -43.75 20.42 -7.81
N PRO A 86 -44.66 19.45 -8.03
CA PRO A 86 -44.31 18.17 -8.62
C PRO A 86 -43.56 18.32 -9.96
N GLY A 87 -42.41 17.65 -10.10
CA GLY A 87 -41.55 17.74 -11.29
C GLY A 87 -40.41 18.78 -11.19
N SER A 88 -40.51 19.76 -10.30
CA SER A 88 -39.45 20.76 -10.07
C SER A 88 -38.13 20.14 -9.61
N ALA A 89 -38.19 19.04 -8.83
CA ALA A 89 -37.01 18.29 -8.41
C ALA A 89 -36.20 17.69 -9.57
N LEU A 90 -36.85 17.30 -10.67
CA LEU A 90 -36.17 16.78 -11.86
C LEU A 90 -35.44 17.91 -12.60
N LEU A 91 -36.10 19.06 -12.76
CA LEU A 91 -35.49 20.26 -13.34
C LEU A 91 -34.33 20.79 -12.47
N ALA A 92 -34.49 20.72 -11.15
CA ALA A 92 -33.43 21.05 -10.21
C ALA A 92 -32.20 20.14 -10.35
N LEU A 93 -32.43 18.83 -10.55
CA LEU A 93 -31.37 17.85 -10.78
C LEU A 93 -30.63 18.16 -12.07
N GLU A 94 -31.34 18.44 -13.16
CA GLU A 94 -30.74 18.78 -14.45
C GLU A 94 -29.90 20.06 -14.36
N ALA A 95 -30.43 21.12 -13.73
CA ALA A 95 -29.70 22.36 -13.52
C ALA A 95 -28.45 22.16 -12.65
N ALA A 96 -28.51 21.32 -11.60
CA ALA A 96 -27.35 20.99 -10.77
C ALA A 96 -26.27 20.22 -11.55
N GLN A 97 -26.66 19.26 -12.39
CA GLN A 97 -25.73 18.50 -13.22
C GLN A 97 -25.06 19.39 -14.28
N LEU A 98 -25.82 20.28 -14.92
CA LEU A 98 -25.26 21.27 -15.84
C LEU A 98 -24.32 22.25 -15.12
N SER A 99 -24.65 22.65 -13.89
CA SER A 99 -23.80 23.51 -13.04
C SER A 99 -22.46 22.82 -12.74
N ALA A 100 -22.48 21.56 -12.32
CA ALA A 100 -21.28 20.76 -12.05
C ALA A 100 -20.45 20.50 -13.33
N LYS A 101 -21.10 20.41 -14.50
CA LYS A 101 -20.42 20.28 -15.79
C LYS A 101 -19.75 21.59 -16.24
N ALA A 102 -20.36 22.74 -15.91
CA ALA A 102 -19.83 24.06 -16.23
C ALA A 102 -18.60 24.40 -15.36
N ASP A 103 -18.64 24.06 -14.07
CA ASP A 103 -17.49 24.16 -13.16
C ASP A 103 -17.50 22.99 -12.17
N CYS A 104 -16.56 22.07 -12.36
CA CYS A 104 -16.45 20.88 -11.52
C CYS A 104 -15.93 21.16 -10.11
N ARG A 105 -15.43 22.39 -9.84
CA ARG A 105 -15.02 22.86 -8.51
C ARG A 105 -16.16 23.55 -7.76
N TYR A 106 -17.33 23.71 -8.38
CA TYR A 106 -18.44 24.43 -7.76
C TYR A 106 -19.23 23.54 -6.80
N ALA A 107 -18.77 23.47 -5.55
CA ALA A 107 -19.33 22.63 -4.48
C ALA A 107 -20.87 22.68 -4.37
N LYS A 108 -21.46 23.89 -4.46
CA LYS A 108 -22.91 24.08 -4.36
C LYS A 108 -23.70 23.27 -5.39
N ALA A 109 -23.12 22.95 -6.56
CA ALA A 109 -23.76 22.11 -7.56
C ALA A 109 -24.02 20.69 -7.02
N PHE A 110 -23.01 20.05 -6.42
CA PHE A 110 -23.12 18.68 -5.90
C PHE A 110 -24.03 18.60 -4.68
N PHE A 111 -24.01 19.61 -3.81
CA PHE A 111 -24.96 19.70 -2.70
C PHE A 111 -26.41 19.74 -3.21
N ARG A 112 -26.69 20.60 -4.20
CA ARG A 112 -28.03 20.73 -4.81
C ARG A 112 -28.43 19.48 -5.60
N GLN A 113 -27.48 18.82 -6.26
CA GLN A 113 -27.69 17.53 -6.91
C GLN A 113 -28.15 16.47 -5.91
N ALA A 114 -27.47 16.36 -4.75
CA ALA A 114 -27.86 15.43 -3.70
C ALA A 114 -29.27 15.72 -3.16
N LYS A 115 -29.60 16.99 -2.88
CA LYS A 115 -30.95 17.41 -2.45
C LYS A 115 -32.03 17.10 -3.48
N ALA A 116 -31.77 17.34 -4.77
CA ALA A 116 -32.71 17.00 -5.83
C ALA A 116 -32.96 15.49 -5.94
N LEU A 117 -31.91 14.67 -5.78
CA LEU A 117 -32.03 13.21 -5.76
C LEU A 117 -32.81 12.69 -4.54
N LEU A 118 -32.65 13.32 -3.38
CA LEU A 118 -33.46 13.03 -2.20
C LEU A 118 -34.94 13.36 -2.43
N ALA A 119 -35.24 14.54 -2.99
CA ALA A 119 -36.60 14.93 -3.36
C ALA A 119 -37.23 13.96 -4.40
N LEU A 120 -36.41 13.41 -5.30
CA LEU A 120 -36.82 12.38 -6.28
C LEU A 120 -36.89 10.96 -5.72
N GLN A 121 -36.71 10.76 -4.40
CA GLN A 121 -36.72 9.43 -3.78
C GLN A 121 -35.64 8.50 -4.32
N ARG A 122 -34.43 9.02 -4.61
CA ARG A 122 -33.26 8.28 -5.12
C ARG A 122 -32.09 8.35 -4.13
N PRO A 123 -32.22 7.74 -2.92
CA PRO A 123 -31.26 7.92 -1.82
C PRO A 123 -29.84 7.46 -2.17
N GLN A 124 -29.71 6.36 -2.91
CA GLN A 124 -28.39 5.84 -3.29
C GLN A 124 -27.60 6.80 -4.19
N GLU A 125 -28.29 7.46 -5.12
CA GLU A 125 -27.65 8.43 -5.99
C GLU A 125 -27.33 9.73 -5.25
N ALA A 126 -28.18 10.11 -4.28
CA ALA A 126 -27.92 11.25 -3.40
C ALA A 126 -26.64 11.04 -2.57
N VAL A 127 -26.41 9.83 -2.05
CA VAL A 127 -25.17 9.45 -1.35
C VAL A 127 -23.95 9.68 -2.25
N ASN A 128 -24.02 9.29 -3.53
CA ASN A 128 -22.92 9.49 -4.46
C ASN A 128 -22.65 10.97 -4.76
N ALA A 129 -23.70 11.79 -4.90
CA ALA A 129 -23.56 13.23 -5.05
C ALA A 129 -22.95 13.88 -3.78
N ALA A 130 -23.38 13.46 -2.59
CA ALA A 130 -22.85 13.94 -1.31
C ALA A 130 -21.37 13.56 -1.10
N ARG A 131 -20.96 12.37 -1.52
CA ARG A 131 -19.53 11.98 -1.54
C ARG A 131 -18.71 12.84 -2.48
N THR A 132 -19.27 13.21 -3.63
CA THR A 132 -18.60 14.11 -4.59
C THR A 132 -18.43 15.52 -4.01
N LEU A 133 -19.40 16.00 -3.23
CA LEU A 133 -19.31 17.28 -2.50
C LEU A 133 -18.11 17.31 -1.54
N LEU A 134 -17.92 16.24 -0.75
CA LEU A 134 -16.80 16.12 0.21
C LEU A 134 -15.44 16.30 -0.50
N PHE A 135 -15.31 15.77 -1.71
CA PHE A 135 -14.10 15.88 -2.52
C PHE A 135 -13.82 17.32 -2.99
N VAL A 136 -14.87 18.08 -3.33
CA VAL A 136 -14.72 19.42 -3.91
C VAL A 136 -14.39 20.49 -2.87
N MET A 137 -14.87 20.34 -1.63
CA MET A 137 -14.71 21.36 -0.58
C MET A 137 -13.53 21.13 0.36
N GLY A 138 -12.94 19.94 0.37
CA GLY A 138 -12.01 19.53 1.43
C GLY A 138 -12.73 19.16 2.73
N GLU A 139 -12.01 18.48 3.62
CA GLU A 139 -12.59 17.71 4.72
C GLU A 139 -13.30 18.57 5.78
N GLU A 140 -12.71 19.71 6.19
CA GLU A 140 -13.25 20.53 7.27
C GLU A 140 -14.51 21.30 6.87
N ALA A 141 -14.59 21.79 5.64
CA ALA A 141 -15.65 22.70 5.20
C ALA A 141 -16.96 21.96 4.82
N ALA A 142 -16.89 20.72 4.35
CA ALA A 142 -18.07 19.97 3.87
C ALA A 142 -18.64 18.94 4.88
N LEU A 143 -17.92 18.62 5.96
CA LEU A 143 -18.27 17.46 6.79
C LEU A 143 -19.68 17.54 7.40
N ALA A 144 -20.12 18.72 7.84
CA ALA A 144 -21.44 18.91 8.42
C ALA A 144 -22.56 18.69 7.39
N ASP A 145 -22.43 19.30 6.21
CA ASP A 145 -23.41 19.23 5.13
C ASP A 145 -23.51 17.80 4.55
N VAL A 146 -22.36 17.15 4.36
CA VAL A 146 -22.30 15.77 3.88
C VAL A 146 -22.93 14.82 4.89
N LYS A 147 -22.62 14.96 6.19
CA LYS A 147 -23.26 14.15 7.24
C LYS A 147 -24.77 14.33 7.27
N ALA A 148 -25.27 15.55 7.06
CA ALA A 148 -26.71 15.81 6.99
C ALA A 148 -27.37 15.09 5.80
N LEU A 149 -26.77 15.20 4.59
CA LEU A 149 -27.27 14.53 3.38
C LEU A 149 -27.25 12.99 3.51
N LEU A 150 -26.21 12.42 4.10
CA LEU A 150 -26.09 10.98 4.30
C LEU A 150 -27.13 10.44 5.29
N ARG A 151 -27.42 11.18 6.37
CA ARG A 151 -28.50 10.83 7.31
C ARG A 151 -29.86 10.85 6.63
N GLU A 152 -30.16 11.92 5.88
CA GLU A 152 -31.43 12.05 5.16
C GLU A 152 -31.61 10.91 4.13
N ALA A 153 -30.55 10.53 3.42
CA ALA A 153 -30.59 9.38 2.52
C ALA A 153 -30.84 8.05 3.24
N ALA A 154 -30.25 7.85 4.42
CA ALA A 154 -30.42 6.65 5.24
C ALA A 154 -31.85 6.55 5.81
N ASP A 155 -32.41 7.66 6.29
CA ASP A 155 -33.80 7.73 6.77
C ASP A 155 -34.79 7.42 5.64
N LEU A 156 -34.52 7.92 4.44
CA LEU A 156 -35.33 7.66 3.25
C LEU A 156 -35.27 6.20 2.79
N ALA A 157 -34.08 5.58 2.85
CA ALA A 157 -33.91 4.16 2.55
C ALA A 157 -34.65 3.28 3.58
N SER A 158 -34.58 3.65 4.86
CA SER A 158 -35.21 2.93 5.96
C SER A 158 -36.74 3.00 5.89
N SER A 159 -37.31 4.18 5.58
CA SER A 159 -38.76 4.33 5.43
C SER A 159 -39.32 3.51 4.27
N ARG A 160 -38.60 3.41 3.14
CA ARG A 160 -38.98 2.52 2.02
C ARG A 160 -38.97 1.04 2.40
N SER A 161 -38.02 0.63 3.24
CA SER A 161 -37.96 -0.74 3.76
C SER A 161 -39.14 -1.05 4.68
N ALA A 162 -39.50 -0.10 5.56
CA ALA A 162 -40.61 -0.27 6.51
C ALA A 162 -41.99 -0.34 5.81
N CYS A 163 -42.19 0.42 4.73
CA CYS A 163 -43.45 0.41 3.98
C CYS A 163 -43.66 -0.87 3.14
N ARG A 164 -42.64 -1.69 2.92
CA ARG A 164 -42.77 -3.00 2.25
C ARG A 164 -43.11 -4.11 3.25
N GLY A 165 -44.12 -3.89 4.09
CA GLY A 165 -44.62 -4.81 5.13
C GLY A 165 -45.26 -6.12 4.65
N GLY A 166 -44.78 -6.71 3.55
CA GLY A 166 -45.08 -8.08 3.17
C GLY A 166 -43.97 -9.00 3.66
N ALA A 167 -44.33 -10.11 4.31
CA ALA A 167 -43.40 -11.15 4.76
C ALA A 167 -42.31 -11.40 3.71
N ARG A 168 -41.04 -11.20 4.10
CA ARG A 168 -39.90 -11.58 3.26
C ARG A 168 -40.11 -13.05 2.85
N PRO A 169 -40.23 -13.38 1.55
CA PRO A 169 -40.17 -14.78 1.16
C PRO A 169 -38.82 -15.33 1.65
N PRO A 170 -38.77 -16.56 2.17
CA PRO A 170 -37.49 -17.18 2.50
C PRO A 170 -36.62 -17.12 1.25
N VAL A 171 -35.46 -16.49 1.37
CA VAL A 171 -34.47 -16.46 0.29
C VAL A 171 -34.02 -17.90 0.09
N SER A 172 -34.61 -18.59 -0.90
CA SER A 172 -34.06 -19.85 -1.36
C SER A 172 -32.73 -19.53 -2.01
N CYS A 173 -31.65 -20.11 -1.50
CA CYS A 173 -30.33 -20.07 -2.09
C CYS A 173 -30.33 -20.81 -3.43
N SER A 174 -30.86 -20.19 -4.48
CA SER A 174 -30.64 -20.58 -5.87
C SER A 174 -29.74 -19.54 -6.52
N SER A 175 -28.46 -19.91 -6.68
CA SER A 175 -27.38 -19.48 -7.58
C SER A 175 -27.36 -18.14 -8.37
N SER A 176 -28.21 -17.13 -8.13
CA SER A 176 -28.18 -15.91 -8.98
C SER A 176 -28.71 -14.62 -8.33
N ALA A 177 -28.54 -14.43 -7.02
CA ALA A 177 -28.83 -13.13 -6.40
C ALA A 177 -27.71 -12.10 -6.70
N PRO A 178 -28.01 -10.91 -7.26
CA PRO A 178 -26.99 -9.95 -7.69
C PRO A 178 -26.30 -9.25 -6.50
N ALA A 179 -25.01 -8.94 -6.67
CA ALA A 179 -24.16 -8.21 -5.73
C ALA A 179 -24.76 -6.88 -5.20
N CYS A 180 -25.74 -6.28 -5.90
CA CYS A 180 -26.47 -5.09 -5.45
C CYS A 180 -27.19 -5.28 -4.09
N ALA A 181 -27.54 -6.51 -3.70
CA ALA A 181 -28.15 -6.79 -2.40
C ALA A 181 -27.17 -6.69 -1.23
N LEU A 182 -25.87 -6.91 -1.48
CA LEU A 182 -24.79 -6.81 -0.49
C LEU A 182 -24.39 -5.34 -0.24
N GLU A 183 -24.40 -4.49 -1.27
CA GLU A 183 -24.14 -3.05 -1.12
C GLU A 183 -25.29 -2.31 -0.42
N ALA A 184 -26.51 -2.84 -0.54
CA ALA A 184 -27.72 -2.31 0.08
C ALA A 184 -27.95 -2.84 1.51
N ALA A 185 -27.10 -3.75 2.00
CA ALA A 185 -27.15 -4.20 3.38
C ALA A 185 -26.75 -3.02 4.29
N PRO A 186 -27.62 -2.55 5.20
CA PRO A 186 -27.35 -1.38 6.06
C PRO A 186 -26.12 -1.59 6.97
N GLU A 187 -25.72 -2.85 7.16
CA GLU A 187 -24.52 -3.25 7.88
C GLU A 187 -23.22 -2.80 7.19
N VAL A 188 -23.17 -2.76 5.85
CA VAL A 188 -21.93 -2.46 5.11
C VAL A 188 -21.53 -0.97 5.23
N PRO A 189 -22.43 0.02 5.06
CA PRO A 189 -22.13 1.42 5.37
C PRO A 189 -21.79 1.68 6.84
N ALA A 190 -22.42 0.96 7.78
CA ALA A 190 -22.12 1.05 9.20
C ALA A 190 -20.72 0.49 9.53
N LEU A 191 -20.34 -0.63 8.90
CA LEU A 191 -19.02 -1.26 9.04
C LEU A 191 -17.93 -0.37 8.40
N LEU A 192 -18.19 0.16 7.21
CA LEU A 192 -17.31 1.14 6.53
C LEU A 192 -17.07 2.41 7.34
N SER A 193 -18.11 2.97 7.97
CA SER A 193 -17.99 4.19 8.78
C SER A 193 -17.40 3.96 10.18
N ALA A 194 -17.44 2.71 10.68
CA ALA A 194 -16.82 2.33 11.94
C ALA A 194 -15.31 2.07 11.82
N TYR A 195 -14.82 1.70 10.64
CA TYR A 195 -13.44 1.22 10.46
C TYR A 195 -12.59 2.02 9.45
N CYS A 196 -13.18 2.87 8.61
CA CYS A 196 -12.43 3.69 7.66
C CYS A 196 -12.57 5.18 8.01
N GLY A 197 -11.46 5.92 8.01
CA GLY A 197 -11.47 7.37 8.10
C GLY A 197 -12.16 8.00 6.89
N ALA A 198 -12.61 9.25 7.02
CA ALA A 198 -13.31 9.95 5.92
C ALA A 198 -12.41 10.11 4.68
N GLU A 199 -11.10 10.25 4.86
CA GLU A 199 -10.09 10.26 3.79
C GLU A 199 -10.00 8.92 3.04
N GLU A 200 -10.02 7.79 3.74
CA GLU A 200 -9.94 6.44 3.16
C GLU A 200 -11.24 6.09 2.42
N LEU A 201 -12.39 6.47 2.99
CA LEU A 201 -13.70 6.34 2.34
C LEU A 201 -13.79 7.20 1.07
N ALA A 202 -13.20 8.39 1.06
CA ALA A 202 -13.14 9.24 -0.13
C ALA A 202 -12.21 8.65 -1.21
N ARG A 203 -11.06 8.08 -0.82
CA ARG A 203 -10.15 7.36 -1.73
C ARG A 203 -10.81 6.13 -2.34
N LEU A 204 -11.57 5.37 -1.55
CA LEU A 204 -12.31 4.17 -1.99
C LEU A 204 -13.52 4.52 -2.87
N ALA A 205 -14.23 5.62 -2.58
CA ALA A 205 -15.38 6.08 -3.36
C ALA A 205 -15.00 6.63 -4.76
N CYS A 206 -13.75 7.06 -4.96
CA CYS A 206 -13.26 7.54 -6.26
C CYS A 206 -13.23 6.45 -7.36
N CYS A 207 -13.16 5.15 -7.05
CA CYS A 207 -12.71 4.13 -8.00
C CYS A 207 -13.71 3.63 -9.07
N SER A 208 -15.03 3.78 -8.92
CA SER A 208 -15.94 2.87 -9.67
C SER A 208 -16.37 3.30 -11.08
N ARG A 209 -16.50 4.59 -11.42
CA ARG A 209 -17.04 5.00 -12.75
C ARG A 209 -16.30 6.13 -13.45
N ARG A 210 -15.77 7.08 -12.69
CA ARG A 210 -15.00 8.20 -13.24
C ARG A 210 -13.55 7.80 -13.52
N VAL A 211 -12.98 6.94 -12.67
CA VAL A 211 -11.65 6.34 -12.84
C VAL A 211 -11.58 5.43 -14.07
N ALA A 212 -12.63 4.69 -14.42
CA ALA A 212 -12.66 3.91 -15.67
C ALA A 212 -12.58 4.79 -16.94
N ALA A 213 -13.13 6.00 -16.89
CA ALA A 213 -13.06 6.97 -17.99
C ALA A 213 -11.76 7.80 -17.99
N GLU A 214 -11.24 8.14 -16.80
CA GLU A 214 -9.98 8.90 -16.63
C GLU A 214 -8.73 8.01 -16.77
N MET A 215 -8.84 6.69 -16.56
CA MET A 215 -7.78 5.68 -16.76
C MET A 215 -7.83 5.00 -18.14
N ALA A 216 -8.49 5.62 -19.13
CA ALA A 216 -8.56 5.09 -20.50
C ALA A 216 -7.17 4.92 -21.16
N THR A 217 -6.14 5.57 -20.62
CA THR A 217 -4.75 5.42 -21.06
C THR A 217 -3.90 4.80 -19.95
N GLU A 218 -2.92 4.01 -20.37
CA GLU A 218 -2.01 3.29 -19.49
C GLU A 218 -1.19 4.20 -18.55
N ALA A 219 -0.88 5.42 -19.01
CA ALA A 219 -0.19 6.43 -18.23
C ALA A 219 -1.07 7.01 -17.10
N ALA A 220 -2.34 7.30 -17.40
CA ALA A 220 -3.28 7.80 -16.39
C ALA A 220 -3.65 6.72 -15.38
N PHE A 221 -3.76 5.46 -15.83
CA PHE A 221 -3.88 4.30 -14.95
C PHE A 221 -2.72 4.22 -13.97
N SER A 222 -1.49 4.22 -14.49
CA SER A 222 -0.27 4.04 -13.70
C SER A 222 -0.06 5.18 -12.68
N ALA A 223 -0.28 6.43 -13.09
CA ALA A 223 -0.14 7.58 -12.19
C ALA A 223 -1.15 7.55 -11.03
N ARG A 224 -2.42 7.17 -11.31
CA ARG A 224 -3.46 7.16 -10.29
C ARG A 224 -3.41 5.91 -9.41
N ALA A 225 -3.02 4.76 -9.95
CA ALA A 225 -2.76 3.57 -9.15
C ALA A 225 -1.56 3.74 -8.20
N ALA A 226 -0.53 4.49 -8.61
CA ALA A 226 0.58 4.88 -7.73
C ALA A 226 0.12 5.79 -6.57
N GLN A 227 -0.89 6.64 -6.77
CA GLN A 227 -1.48 7.49 -5.73
C GLN A 227 -2.40 6.73 -4.77
N LEU A 228 -3.22 5.80 -5.29
CA LEU A 228 -4.20 5.04 -4.50
C LEU A 228 -3.57 3.85 -3.78
N CYS A 229 -2.46 3.31 -4.31
CA CYS A 229 -1.70 2.21 -3.72
C CYS A 229 -0.21 2.61 -3.64
N PRO A 230 0.17 3.51 -2.72
CA PRO A 230 1.57 3.89 -2.50
C PRO A 230 2.32 2.68 -1.93
N GLY A 231 2.82 1.83 -2.83
CA GLY A 231 3.31 0.48 -2.53
C GLY A 231 3.37 -0.46 -3.73
N GLY A 232 2.88 -0.05 -4.91
CA GLY A 232 3.08 -0.78 -6.17
C GLY A 232 2.05 -1.87 -6.47
N HIS A 233 1.02 -2.02 -5.64
CA HIS A 233 -0.05 -3.02 -5.80
C HIS A 233 -1.12 -2.61 -6.83
N ALA A 234 -0.76 -2.02 -7.97
CA ALA A 234 -1.70 -1.57 -9.00
C ALA A 234 -2.28 -2.71 -9.86
N ALA A 235 -1.62 -3.87 -9.88
CA ALA A 235 -1.90 -4.96 -10.81
C ALA A 235 -3.28 -5.63 -10.59
N TRP A 236 -3.74 -5.76 -9.34
CA TRP A 236 -5.07 -6.31 -9.06
C TRP A 236 -6.18 -5.33 -9.47
N LEU A 237 -5.97 -4.02 -9.27
CA LEU A 237 -6.88 -2.96 -9.73
C LEU A 237 -7.03 -3.01 -11.26
N ARG A 238 -5.95 -3.38 -11.96
CA ARG A 238 -5.92 -3.52 -13.43
C ARG A 238 -6.70 -4.74 -13.91
N LEU A 239 -6.55 -5.90 -13.26
CA LEU A 239 -7.32 -7.11 -13.56
C LEU A 239 -8.83 -6.93 -13.32
N ASP A 240 -9.20 -6.21 -12.26
CA ASP A 240 -10.59 -5.95 -11.89
C ASP A 240 -11.25 -4.88 -12.78
N LEU A 241 -10.49 -3.87 -13.23
CA LEU A 241 -10.99 -2.79 -14.10
C LEU A 241 -10.95 -3.13 -15.61
N LEU A 242 -9.94 -3.89 -16.08
CA LEU A 242 -9.76 -4.22 -17.50
C LEU A 242 -10.32 -5.60 -17.89
N GLY A 243 -10.74 -6.42 -16.93
CA GLY A 243 -11.44 -7.69 -17.22
C GLY A 243 -12.75 -7.50 -18.00
N ALA A 244 -13.29 -6.27 -18.03
CA ALA A 244 -14.41 -5.88 -18.88
C ALA A 244 -13.94 -5.52 -20.30
N GLY A 245 -13.48 -6.51 -21.06
CA GLY A 245 -13.25 -6.32 -22.50
C GLY A 245 -14.56 -5.94 -23.20
N PRO A 246 -14.54 -5.05 -24.20
CA PRO A 246 -15.73 -4.53 -24.90
C PRO A 246 -16.55 -5.59 -25.69
N GLY A 247 -16.17 -6.87 -25.63
CA GLY A 247 -16.89 -8.00 -26.23
C GLY A 247 -17.55 -8.96 -25.23
N SER A 248 -17.40 -8.76 -23.91
CA SER A 248 -18.02 -9.63 -22.90
C SER A 248 -19.48 -9.22 -22.65
N GLY A 249 -20.35 -9.57 -23.60
CA GLY A 249 -21.80 -9.44 -23.42
C GLY A 249 -22.31 -10.42 -22.36
N GLY A 250 -22.23 -10.07 -21.08
CA GLY A 250 -22.88 -10.84 -20.02
C GLY A 250 -22.23 -10.76 -18.63
N VAL A 251 -22.87 -9.97 -17.75
CA VAL A 251 -23.04 -10.23 -16.30
C VAL A 251 -21.86 -10.02 -15.33
N PHE A 252 -20.58 -9.96 -15.73
CA PHE A 252 -19.49 -9.67 -14.78
C PHE A 252 -19.01 -8.20 -14.80
N ALA A 253 -19.92 -7.29 -14.46
CA ALA A 253 -19.62 -5.89 -14.13
C ALA A 253 -19.97 -5.59 -12.65
N SER A 254 -19.66 -6.53 -11.75
CA SER A 254 -19.87 -6.37 -10.31
C SER A 254 -18.62 -5.75 -9.68
N GLY A 255 -18.76 -4.56 -9.10
CA GLY A 255 -17.71 -3.84 -8.37
C GLY A 255 -17.24 -4.55 -7.09
N SER A 256 -16.65 -5.74 -7.19
CA SER A 256 -16.11 -6.49 -6.06
C SER A 256 -14.86 -5.87 -5.44
N GLY A 257 -14.08 -5.11 -6.22
CA GLY A 257 -12.81 -4.52 -5.75
C GLY A 257 -12.95 -3.52 -4.61
N TRP A 258 -14.05 -2.76 -4.53
CA TRP A 258 -14.24 -1.80 -3.43
C TRP A 258 -14.63 -2.52 -2.13
N LEU A 259 -15.44 -3.59 -2.22
CA LEU A 259 -15.83 -4.38 -1.05
C LEU A 259 -14.62 -5.14 -0.51
N TYR A 260 -13.75 -5.62 -1.40
CA TYR A 260 -12.45 -6.20 -1.05
C TYR A 260 -11.53 -5.16 -0.38
N ALA A 261 -11.35 -3.98 -0.98
CA ALA A 261 -10.52 -2.93 -0.43
C ALA A 261 -11.04 -2.43 0.93
N ALA A 262 -12.36 -2.26 1.08
CA ALA A 262 -13.01 -1.93 2.34
C ALA A 262 -12.81 -3.01 3.42
N ARG A 263 -13.04 -4.29 3.07
CA ARG A 263 -12.79 -5.41 3.99
C ARG A 263 -11.31 -5.48 4.38
N ARG A 264 -10.40 -5.17 3.45
CA ARG A 264 -8.96 -5.11 3.67
C ARG A 264 -8.55 -3.98 4.60
N GLU A 265 -9.11 -2.77 4.45
CA GLU A 265 -8.81 -1.67 5.38
C GLU A 265 -9.43 -1.90 6.77
N ALA A 266 -10.64 -2.44 6.86
CA ALA A 266 -11.23 -2.82 8.15
C ALA A 266 -10.44 -3.93 8.85
N ALA A 267 -9.97 -4.91 8.07
CA ALA A 267 -9.03 -5.94 8.49
C ALA A 267 -7.73 -5.34 9.03
N ARG A 268 -7.15 -4.36 8.33
CA ARG A 268 -5.96 -3.64 8.79
C ARG A 268 -6.19 -2.92 10.10
N ALA A 269 -7.29 -2.18 10.25
CA ALA A 269 -7.56 -1.41 11.47
C ALA A 269 -7.58 -2.29 12.74
N GLY A 270 -8.09 -3.53 12.66
CA GLY A 270 -8.14 -4.46 13.79
C GLY A 270 -6.81 -5.13 14.15
N VAL A 271 -5.83 -5.14 13.24
CA VAL A 271 -4.55 -5.87 13.35
C VAL A 271 -3.36 -4.94 13.23
N GLN A 272 -3.64 -3.64 13.09
CA GLN A 272 -2.64 -2.61 12.99
C GLN A 272 -1.74 -2.65 14.21
N ASN A 273 -0.44 -2.49 13.98
CA ASN A 273 0.56 -2.50 15.05
C ASN A 273 0.57 -3.78 15.90
N ARG A 274 0.12 -4.93 15.40
CA ARG A 274 0.30 -6.22 16.09
C ARG A 274 1.62 -6.89 15.73
N ILE A 275 2.15 -7.67 16.66
CA ILE A 275 3.37 -8.46 16.46
C ILE A 275 2.97 -9.94 16.49
N ALA A 276 3.23 -10.66 15.39
CA ALA A 276 3.07 -12.10 15.37
C ALA A 276 4.31 -12.75 15.97
N VAL A 277 4.13 -13.59 16.99
CA VAL A 277 5.19 -14.29 17.71
C VAL A 277 4.98 -15.79 17.59
N CYS A 278 6.01 -16.49 17.13
CA CYS A 278 6.11 -17.94 17.26
C CYS A 278 6.73 -18.27 18.61
N GLN A 279 5.92 -18.83 19.50
CA GLN A 279 6.30 -19.25 20.84
C GLN A 279 7.21 -20.48 20.78
N VAL A 280 7.92 -20.74 21.88
CA VAL A 280 8.87 -21.88 21.98
C VAL A 280 8.18 -23.24 21.83
N ASP A 281 6.88 -23.31 22.13
CA ASP A 281 6.03 -24.49 21.93
C ASP A 281 5.48 -24.62 20.50
N GLY A 282 5.87 -23.73 19.58
CA GLY A 282 5.41 -23.70 18.20
C GLY A 282 4.03 -23.07 18.01
N ARG A 283 3.42 -22.46 19.03
CA ARG A 283 2.16 -21.73 18.87
C ARG A 283 2.42 -20.34 18.30
N VAL A 284 1.47 -19.85 17.49
CA VAL A 284 1.53 -18.51 16.92
C VAL A 284 0.51 -17.62 17.62
N GLY A 285 0.98 -16.53 18.23
CA GLY A 285 0.12 -15.54 18.88
C GLY A 285 0.37 -14.15 18.33
N LEU A 286 -0.66 -13.31 18.38
CA LEU A 286 -0.59 -11.89 18.10
C LEU A 286 -0.50 -11.12 19.41
N TYR A 287 0.50 -10.27 19.51
CA TYR A 287 0.83 -9.47 20.69
C TYR A 287 0.67 -7.99 20.38
N GLU A 288 0.29 -7.23 21.40
CA GLU A 288 0.35 -5.78 21.36
C GLU A 288 1.79 -5.32 21.65
N PRO A 289 2.25 -4.23 21.03
CA PRO A 289 3.59 -3.70 21.21
C PRO A 289 3.64 -2.81 22.44
N VAL A 290 3.28 -3.38 23.59
CA VAL A 290 3.31 -2.73 24.89
C VAL A 290 4.15 -3.59 25.84
N PRO A 291 4.72 -3.03 26.91
CA PRO A 291 5.44 -3.81 27.92
C PRO A 291 4.60 -5.00 28.40
N GLY A 292 5.12 -6.21 28.26
CA GLY A 292 4.40 -7.45 28.60
C GLY A 292 3.47 -8.00 27.53
N GLY A 293 3.37 -7.36 26.36
CA GLY A 293 2.68 -7.90 25.17
C GLY A 293 1.17 -7.69 25.08
N GLY A 294 0.55 -7.07 26.10
CA GLY A 294 -0.88 -6.75 26.11
C GLY A 294 -1.80 -7.98 25.98
N SER A 295 -2.99 -7.78 25.39
CA SER A 295 -3.90 -8.90 25.11
C SER A 295 -3.35 -9.80 23.99
N VAL A 296 -3.21 -11.10 24.27
CA VAL A 296 -2.71 -12.07 23.29
C VAL A 296 -3.86 -12.71 22.54
N THR A 297 -3.91 -12.52 21.23
CA THR A 297 -4.84 -13.25 20.35
C THR A 297 -4.12 -14.47 19.78
N GLN A 298 -4.44 -15.65 20.29
CA GLN A 298 -3.86 -16.89 19.79
C GLN A 298 -4.44 -17.23 18.40
N ILE A 299 -3.55 -17.50 17.44
CA ILE A 299 -3.92 -18.06 16.14
C ILE A 299 -4.11 -19.57 16.37
N CYS A 300 -5.26 -19.95 16.91
CA CYS A 300 -5.50 -21.32 17.36
C CYS A 300 -5.64 -22.31 16.21
N ILE A 301 -4.62 -23.15 16.02
CA ILE A 301 -4.75 -24.41 15.29
C ILE A 301 -4.31 -25.53 16.25
N PRO A 302 -5.24 -26.16 17.00
CA PRO A 302 -4.96 -26.97 18.19
C PRO A 302 -4.00 -28.17 18.00
N ALA A 303 -3.60 -28.48 16.77
CA ALA A 303 -2.73 -29.60 16.44
C ALA A 303 -1.43 -29.20 15.71
N LEU A 304 -1.29 -27.95 15.25
CA LEU A 304 -0.14 -27.56 14.43
C LEU A 304 0.96 -26.94 15.28
N GLN A 305 2.19 -27.41 15.07
CA GLN A 305 3.40 -26.83 15.67
C GLN A 305 4.15 -26.05 14.60
N CYS A 306 4.14 -24.72 14.69
CA CYS A 306 4.89 -23.84 13.79
C CYS A 306 6.37 -24.18 13.86
N LEU A 307 6.96 -24.41 12.69
CA LEU A 307 8.40 -24.52 12.56
C LEU A 307 9.02 -23.13 12.77
N PRO A 308 10.15 -23.02 13.49
CA PRO A 308 10.87 -21.77 13.59
C PRO A 308 11.22 -21.20 12.21
N PHE A 309 11.27 -19.87 12.08
CA PHE A 309 11.67 -19.13 10.86
C PHE A 309 10.76 -19.26 9.66
N SER A 310 9.57 -19.84 9.82
CA SER A 310 8.59 -19.92 8.75
C SER A 310 7.50 -18.84 8.84
N LEU A 311 7.42 -18.08 9.93
CA LEU A 311 6.41 -17.05 10.13
C LEU A 311 6.64 -15.80 9.26
N CYS A 312 5.61 -15.31 8.57
CA CYS A 312 5.58 -14.01 7.91
C CYS A 312 4.15 -13.50 7.72
N TRP A 313 4.02 -12.20 7.52
CA TRP A 313 2.73 -11.55 7.24
C TRP A 313 2.45 -11.50 5.74
N GLY A 314 1.19 -11.76 5.39
CA GLY A 314 0.63 -11.41 4.09
C GLY A 314 0.61 -9.89 3.84
N PRO A 315 0.62 -9.43 2.58
CA PRO A 315 0.65 -8.01 2.21
C PRO A 315 -0.54 -7.15 2.64
N GLY A 316 -0.38 -6.48 3.77
CA GLY A 316 -1.44 -5.67 4.36
C GLY A 316 -2.16 -6.41 5.49
N SER A 317 -1.51 -7.41 6.07
CA SER A 317 -1.89 -8.04 7.34
C SER A 317 -3.15 -8.91 7.27
N GLU A 318 -3.53 -9.34 6.07
CA GLU A 318 -4.74 -10.13 5.82
C GLU A 318 -4.61 -11.59 6.31
N PHE A 319 -3.40 -12.16 6.26
CA PHE A 319 -3.10 -13.50 6.75
C PHE A 319 -1.70 -13.58 7.38
N LEU A 320 -1.47 -14.59 8.19
CA LEU A 320 -0.15 -15.09 8.56
C LEU A 320 0.18 -16.33 7.74
N ALA A 321 1.35 -16.35 7.13
CA ALA A 321 1.90 -17.54 6.52
C ALA A 321 2.97 -18.12 7.45
N PHE A 322 2.86 -19.42 7.73
CA PHE A 322 3.90 -20.15 8.45
C PHE A 322 3.90 -21.61 8.03
N THR A 323 4.99 -22.32 8.24
CA THR A 323 5.03 -23.77 8.07
C THR A 323 4.91 -24.45 9.41
N ALA A 324 4.18 -25.55 9.47
CA ALA A 324 3.93 -26.29 10.69
C ALA A 324 4.02 -27.79 10.48
N LEU A 325 4.34 -28.52 11.55
CA LEU A 325 4.18 -29.97 11.60
C LEU A 325 2.72 -30.28 11.93
N SER A 326 2.11 -31.16 11.13
CA SER A 326 0.75 -31.63 11.36
C SER A 326 0.75 -33.10 11.78
N PRO A 327 0.18 -33.43 12.95
CA PRO A 327 -0.06 -34.81 13.37
C PRO A 327 -0.93 -35.56 12.36
N SER A 328 -1.88 -34.87 11.74
CA SER A 328 -2.83 -35.44 10.77
C SER A 328 -2.17 -35.84 9.44
N PHE A 329 -0.97 -35.34 9.14
CA PHE A 329 -0.24 -35.65 7.91
C PHE A 329 0.97 -36.54 8.19
N SER A 330 0.90 -37.47 9.14
CA SER A 330 2.01 -38.42 9.42
C SER A 330 3.37 -37.75 9.65
N GLY A 331 3.37 -36.52 10.20
CA GLY A 331 4.58 -35.73 10.42
C GLY A 331 5.08 -34.93 9.22
N TYR A 332 4.32 -34.84 8.12
CA TYR A 332 4.64 -33.92 7.02
C TYR A 332 4.53 -32.47 7.46
N THR A 333 5.40 -31.64 6.87
CA THR A 333 5.32 -30.20 6.97
C THR A 333 4.15 -29.71 6.13
N ALA A 334 3.45 -28.68 6.60
CA ALA A 334 2.39 -28.02 5.86
C ALA A 334 2.66 -26.51 5.85
N LEU A 335 2.33 -25.83 4.75
CA LEU A 335 2.19 -24.39 4.71
C LEU A 335 0.79 -24.05 5.25
N VAL A 336 0.74 -23.18 6.24
CA VAL A 336 -0.47 -22.69 6.89
C VAL A 336 -0.63 -21.23 6.53
N LEU A 337 -1.79 -20.89 6.00
CA LEU A 337 -2.22 -19.52 5.73
C LEU A 337 -3.40 -19.23 6.64
N ALA A 338 -3.13 -18.53 7.74
CA ALA A 338 -4.12 -18.22 8.78
C ALA A 338 -4.66 -16.79 8.60
N PRO A 339 -5.94 -16.61 8.22
CA PRO A 339 -6.58 -15.30 8.16
C PRO A 339 -6.56 -14.62 9.53
N VAL A 340 -6.30 -13.32 9.58
CA VAL A 340 -6.13 -12.63 10.87
C VAL A 340 -7.38 -11.86 11.31
N THR A 341 -8.28 -11.55 10.37
CA THR A 341 -9.28 -10.47 10.53
C THR A 341 -10.72 -10.92 10.52
N SER A 342 -10.95 -12.21 10.27
CA SER A 342 -12.29 -12.78 10.15
C SER A 342 -12.47 -13.86 11.21
N SER A 343 -13.13 -13.47 12.30
CA SER A 343 -13.62 -14.40 13.32
C SER A 343 -14.54 -15.43 12.64
N GLY A 344 -13.99 -16.56 12.22
CA GLY A 344 -14.72 -17.65 11.56
C GLY A 344 -14.08 -18.22 10.30
N LEU A 345 -13.06 -17.61 9.70
CA LEU A 345 -12.35 -18.28 8.61
C LEU A 345 -11.35 -19.30 9.16
N SER A 346 -11.48 -20.53 8.67
CA SER A 346 -10.52 -21.60 8.96
C SER A 346 -9.21 -21.33 8.23
N PRO A 347 -8.05 -21.56 8.88
CA PRO A 347 -6.76 -21.53 8.21
C PRO A 347 -6.72 -22.49 7.02
N VAL A 348 -6.11 -22.05 5.92
CA VAL A 348 -5.81 -22.91 4.78
C VAL A 348 -4.53 -23.68 5.09
N VAL A 349 -4.61 -25.02 5.05
CA VAL A 349 -3.47 -25.90 5.33
C VAL A 349 -3.10 -26.65 4.06
N VAL A 350 -1.92 -26.34 3.54
CA VAL A 350 -1.37 -26.88 2.29
C VAL A 350 -0.30 -27.90 2.64
N PRO A 351 -0.53 -29.21 2.46
CA PRO A 351 0.48 -30.22 2.73
C PRO A 351 1.68 -30.02 1.81
N LEU A 352 2.88 -30.02 2.37
CA LEU A 352 4.12 -29.92 1.60
C LEU A 352 4.63 -31.31 1.22
N ARG A 353 5.52 -31.35 0.22
CA ARG A 353 6.16 -32.59 -0.22
C ARG A 353 6.92 -33.25 0.94
N LYS A 354 6.79 -34.57 1.07
CA LYS A 354 7.54 -35.37 2.04
C LYS A 354 9.03 -35.09 1.95
N GLY A 355 9.67 -34.84 3.10
CA GLY A 355 11.10 -34.54 3.19
C GLY A 355 11.46 -33.08 2.92
N LEU A 356 10.49 -32.20 2.59
CA LEU A 356 10.73 -30.77 2.47
C LEU A 356 10.90 -30.14 3.85
N ALA A 357 12.07 -29.56 4.09
CA ALA A 357 12.37 -28.72 5.25
C ALA A 357 12.34 -27.24 4.83
N PRO A 358 11.16 -26.58 4.90
CA PRO A 358 11.05 -25.16 4.57
C PRO A 358 11.79 -24.31 5.62
N TYR A 359 12.51 -23.30 5.16
CA TYR A 359 13.21 -22.36 6.05
C TYR A 359 13.01 -20.89 5.65
N TYR A 360 12.41 -20.62 4.50
CA TYR A 360 12.10 -19.26 4.06
C TYR A 360 10.76 -19.15 3.34
N LEU A 361 9.89 -18.24 3.80
CA LEU A 361 8.60 -17.90 3.17
C LEU A 361 8.58 -16.43 2.76
N SER A 362 8.17 -16.12 1.53
CA SER A 362 8.04 -14.75 1.05
C SER A 362 6.71 -14.58 0.32
N PRO A 363 5.70 -13.94 0.95
CA PRO A 363 4.46 -13.59 0.28
C PRO A 363 4.73 -12.60 -0.85
N SER A 364 4.08 -12.81 -2.01
CA SER A 364 4.15 -11.85 -3.11
C SER A 364 3.55 -10.52 -2.69
N PRO A 365 4.01 -9.37 -3.19
CA PRO A 365 3.42 -8.06 -2.88
C PRO A 365 1.90 -8.00 -3.03
N CYS A 366 1.30 -8.69 -4.00
CA CYS A 366 -0.16 -8.70 -4.19
C CYS A 366 -0.92 -9.65 -3.24
N GLY A 367 -0.23 -10.47 -2.46
CA GLY A 367 -0.80 -11.36 -1.44
C GLY A 367 -1.44 -12.62 -2.00
N THR A 368 -1.48 -12.75 -3.33
CA THR A 368 -2.07 -13.90 -4.00
C THR A 368 -1.13 -15.10 -4.07
N ARG A 369 0.13 -14.97 -3.66
CA ARG A 369 1.12 -16.06 -3.73
C ARG A 369 2.05 -16.05 -2.53
N VAL A 370 2.59 -17.21 -2.19
CA VAL A 370 3.67 -17.35 -1.21
C VAL A 370 4.78 -18.21 -1.81
N ALA A 371 5.97 -17.62 -1.94
CA ALA A 371 7.17 -18.35 -2.32
C ALA A 371 7.73 -19.05 -1.07
N LEU A 372 8.09 -20.31 -1.22
CA LEU A 372 8.61 -21.17 -0.17
C LEU A 372 9.95 -21.73 -0.61
N LEU A 373 11.01 -21.35 0.07
CA LEU A 373 12.35 -21.90 -0.12
C LEU A 373 12.65 -22.89 1.02
N GLY A 374 13.09 -24.08 0.63
CA GLY A 374 13.34 -25.19 1.54
C GLY A 374 14.45 -26.11 1.05
N ALA A 375 14.76 -27.12 1.85
CA ALA A 375 15.68 -28.20 1.48
C ALA A 375 14.88 -29.49 1.24
N LEU A 376 15.12 -30.14 0.11
CA LEU A 376 14.54 -31.44 -0.26
C LEU A 376 15.68 -32.34 -0.73
N ALA A 377 15.91 -33.46 -0.05
CA ALA A 377 16.99 -34.40 -0.37
C ALA A 377 18.36 -33.70 -0.57
N GLN A 378 18.77 -32.85 0.39
CA GLN A 378 20.01 -32.05 0.36
C GLN A 378 20.08 -30.98 -0.75
N ARG A 379 19.06 -30.81 -1.59
CA ARG A 379 18.99 -29.75 -2.60
C ARG A 379 18.10 -28.61 -2.10
N GLN A 380 18.51 -27.36 -2.33
CA GLN A 380 17.62 -26.22 -2.12
C GLN A 380 16.60 -26.16 -3.24
N VAL A 381 15.33 -25.93 -2.89
CA VAL A 381 14.19 -25.93 -3.80
C VAL A 381 13.30 -24.74 -3.52
N LEU A 382 12.85 -24.06 -4.58
CA LEU A 382 11.91 -22.95 -4.51
C LEU A 382 10.54 -23.42 -5.02
N PHE A 383 9.52 -23.33 -4.16
CA PHE A 383 8.12 -23.54 -4.50
C PHE A 383 7.34 -22.23 -4.50
N VAL A 384 6.24 -22.17 -5.24
CA VAL A 384 5.23 -21.13 -5.10
C VAL A 384 3.88 -21.78 -4.81
N ALA A 385 3.20 -21.27 -3.79
CA ALA A 385 1.84 -21.61 -3.42
C ALA A 385 0.89 -20.48 -3.85
N ASP A 386 -0.27 -20.82 -4.40
CA ASP A 386 -1.37 -19.88 -4.62
C ASP A 386 -2.10 -19.59 -3.29
N ALA A 387 -2.05 -18.33 -2.85
CA ALA A 387 -2.69 -17.84 -1.64
C ALA A 387 -3.98 -17.05 -1.90
N SER A 388 -4.40 -16.90 -3.17
CA SER A 388 -5.64 -16.20 -3.52
C SER A 388 -6.89 -16.81 -2.85
N GLN A 389 -6.84 -18.12 -2.60
CA GLN A 389 -7.92 -18.89 -1.97
C GLN A 389 -8.14 -18.54 -0.50
N VAL A 390 -7.15 -17.97 0.20
CA VAL A 390 -7.31 -17.54 1.61
C VAL A 390 -8.39 -16.47 1.73
N SER A 391 -8.63 -15.71 0.66
CA SER A 391 -9.61 -14.63 0.61
C SER A 391 -11.00 -15.08 0.13
N SER A 392 -11.17 -16.28 -0.43
CA SER A 392 -12.47 -16.73 -0.95
C SER A 392 -13.35 -17.24 0.19
N THR A 393 -14.25 -16.37 0.67
CA THR A 393 -15.12 -16.58 1.84
C THR A 393 -16.29 -17.54 1.61
N ASN A 394 -16.45 -18.10 0.41
CA ASN A 394 -17.59 -18.96 0.13
C ASN A 394 -17.18 -20.37 0.50
N GLY A 395 -17.77 -20.91 1.58
CA GLY A 395 -17.51 -22.25 2.13
C GLY A 395 -17.72 -23.44 1.21
N GLU A 396 -17.67 -23.24 -0.10
CA GLU A 396 -17.30 -24.27 -1.06
C GLU A 396 -15.86 -24.71 -0.79
N GLN A 397 -15.66 -26.02 -0.83
CA GLN A 397 -14.38 -26.67 -0.62
C GLN A 397 -13.32 -26.03 -1.53
N ALA A 398 -12.45 -25.19 -0.95
CA ALA A 398 -11.41 -24.50 -1.70
C ALA A 398 -10.65 -25.53 -2.54
N SER A 399 -10.48 -25.25 -3.83
CA SER A 399 -9.66 -26.10 -4.69
C SER A 399 -8.29 -26.29 -4.06
N PRO A 400 -7.63 -27.44 -4.18
CA PRO A 400 -6.34 -27.65 -3.54
C PRO A 400 -5.35 -26.56 -3.99
N VAL A 401 -4.68 -25.90 -3.02
CA VAL A 401 -3.58 -24.98 -3.32
C VAL A 401 -2.50 -25.75 -4.07
N SER A 402 -2.18 -25.28 -5.26
CA SER A 402 -1.14 -25.86 -6.10
C SER A 402 0.24 -25.39 -5.63
N LEU A 403 1.18 -26.34 -5.52
CA LEU A 403 2.60 -26.07 -5.27
C LEU A 403 3.38 -26.34 -6.55
N ARG A 404 4.02 -25.29 -7.10
CA ARG A 404 4.88 -25.42 -8.29
C ARG A 404 6.34 -25.27 -7.91
N SER A 405 7.18 -26.24 -8.30
CA SER A 405 8.65 -26.12 -8.19
C SER A 405 9.16 -25.18 -9.28
N LEU A 406 9.86 -24.12 -8.89
CA LEU A 406 10.43 -23.12 -9.82
C LEU A 406 11.92 -23.33 -10.10
N GLY A 407 12.61 -24.14 -9.29
CA GLY A 407 14.02 -24.42 -9.52
C GLY A 407 14.69 -25.14 -8.36
N THR A 408 15.81 -25.77 -8.69
CA THR A 408 16.71 -26.41 -7.73
C THR A 408 18.13 -25.92 -7.99
N ALA A 409 18.74 -25.23 -7.03
CA ALA A 409 20.14 -24.79 -7.06
C ALA A 409 20.52 -24.32 -5.66
N ALA A 410 21.80 -24.21 -5.31
CA ALA A 410 22.21 -23.54 -4.08
C ALA A 410 23.41 -22.61 -4.35
N PRO A 411 23.44 -21.40 -3.79
CA PRO A 411 22.34 -20.71 -3.10
C PRO A 411 21.29 -20.15 -4.08
N LEU A 412 20.01 -20.22 -3.70
CA LEU A 412 18.91 -19.53 -4.40
C LEU A 412 18.58 -18.23 -3.66
N TYR A 413 18.87 -17.10 -4.30
CA TYR A 413 18.32 -15.81 -3.88
C TYR A 413 17.16 -15.45 -4.79
N PHE A 414 16.12 -14.86 -4.22
CA PHE A 414 15.02 -14.35 -5.02
C PHE A 414 14.38 -13.13 -4.40
N ASP A 415 13.72 -12.35 -5.25
CA ASP A 415 12.87 -11.24 -4.84
C ASP A 415 11.63 -11.17 -5.71
N TRP A 416 10.53 -10.66 -5.14
CA TRP A 416 9.30 -10.47 -5.88
C TRP A 416 9.33 -9.16 -6.66
N ALA A 417 8.82 -9.21 -7.90
CA ALA A 417 8.45 -8.01 -8.61
C ALA A 417 7.38 -7.22 -7.85
N PRO A 418 7.41 -5.87 -7.86
CA PRO A 418 6.44 -5.03 -7.15
C PRO A 418 4.97 -5.35 -7.48
N HIS A 419 4.70 -5.78 -8.71
CA HIS A 419 3.35 -6.16 -9.13
C HIS A 419 2.89 -7.52 -8.57
N GLY A 420 3.81 -8.40 -8.17
CA GLY A 420 3.54 -9.68 -7.49
C GLY A 420 3.63 -10.98 -8.31
N PRO A 421 3.24 -11.04 -9.60
CA PRO A 421 3.31 -12.29 -10.36
C PRO A 421 4.67 -12.82 -10.79
N GLU A 422 5.77 -12.12 -10.54
CA GLU A 422 7.08 -12.55 -11.04
C GLU A 422 8.14 -12.49 -9.96
N LEU A 423 9.16 -13.31 -10.16
CA LEU A 423 10.31 -13.47 -9.30
C LEU A 423 11.57 -13.14 -10.10
N LEU A 424 12.47 -12.39 -9.49
CA LEU A 424 13.85 -12.28 -9.92
C LEU A 424 14.64 -13.34 -9.15
N LEU A 425 15.19 -14.33 -9.85
CA LEU A 425 15.88 -15.48 -9.27
C LEU A 425 17.36 -15.42 -9.62
N ALA A 426 18.24 -15.42 -8.63
CA ALA A 426 19.67 -15.61 -8.83
C ALA A 426 20.01 -17.10 -8.75
N CYS A 427 20.38 -17.69 -9.88
CA CYS A 427 20.74 -19.09 -10.02
C CYS A 427 22.26 -19.25 -10.13
N TYR A 428 22.83 -20.19 -9.37
CA TYR A 428 24.23 -20.64 -9.48
C TYR A 428 25.29 -19.51 -9.43
N GLY A 429 24.97 -18.36 -8.83
CA GLY A 429 25.84 -17.19 -8.75
C GLY A 429 26.24 -16.59 -10.11
N ARG A 430 25.53 -16.90 -11.20
CA ARG A 430 25.92 -16.51 -12.57
C ARG A 430 24.79 -16.03 -13.46
N GLU A 431 23.54 -16.26 -13.08
CA GLU A 431 22.40 -15.92 -13.91
C GLU A 431 21.31 -15.30 -13.06
N LEU A 432 20.81 -14.14 -13.52
CA LEU A 432 19.53 -13.60 -13.06
C LEU A 432 18.47 -14.02 -14.05
N VAL A 433 17.51 -14.76 -13.53
CA VAL A 433 16.40 -15.30 -14.29
C VAL A 433 15.14 -14.60 -13.80
N ARG A 434 14.43 -13.97 -14.73
CA ARG A 434 13.07 -13.51 -14.48
C ARG A 434 12.13 -14.69 -14.71
N VAL A 435 11.40 -15.08 -13.67
CA VAL A 435 10.46 -16.21 -13.69
C VAL A 435 9.07 -15.70 -13.39
N ARG A 436 8.11 -16.03 -14.26
CA ARG A 436 6.71 -15.79 -14.00
C ARG A 436 6.21 -16.86 -13.03
N ALA A 437 5.68 -16.43 -11.90
CA ALA A 437 5.15 -17.29 -10.84
C ALA A 437 3.66 -17.63 -11.07
N ASP A 438 3.18 -17.52 -12.32
CA ASP A 438 1.86 -17.98 -12.66
C ASP A 438 1.84 -19.50 -12.52
N VAL A 439 0.92 -19.97 -11.69
CA VAL A 439 0.58 -21.37 -11.65
C VAL A 439 -0.43 -21.54 -12.75
N ASP A 440 0.05 -21.66 -13.98
CA ASP A 440 -0.83 -22.01 -15.09
C ASP A 440 -1.51 -23.32 -14.69
N SER A 441 -2.83 -23.28 -14.59
CA SER A 441 -3.64 -24.47 -14.66
C SER A 441 -3.34 -25.07 -16.03
N GLU A 442 -2.46 -26.06 -16.09
CA GLU A 442 -2.33 -26.96 -17.24
C GLU A 442 -3.62 -27.78 -17.36
N ALA A 443 -4.71 -27.07 -17.65
CA ALA A 443 -5.97 -27.59 -18.12
C ALA A 443 -6.00 -27.41 -19.64
N ASP A 444 -4.94 -27.85 -20.32
CA ASP A 444 -4.96 -28.08 -21.75
C ASP A 444 -5.23 -29.57 -22.01
N GLY A 445 -6.52 -29.90 -22.01
CA GLY A 445 -7.11 -30.54 -23.19
C GLY A 445 -6.84 -32.01 -23.50
N SER A 446 -6.21 -32.80 -22.64
CA SER A 446 -6.29 -34.27 -22.78
C SER A 446 -7.24 -34.85 -21.73
N ALA A 447 -8.43 -35.27 -22.17
CA ALA A 447 -9.36 -36.03 -21.34
C ALA A 447 -8.89 -37.49 -21.26
N PRO A 448 -8.51 -38.04 -20.08
CA PRO A 448 -8.65 -39.46 -19.83
C PRO A 448 -10.02 -39.70 -19.21
N GLY A 449 -10.72 -40.71 -19.71
CA GLY A 449 -12.04 -41.09 -19.24
C GLY A 449 -12.12 -41.29 -17.73
N SER A 450 -13.31 -41.04 -17.20
CA SER A 450 -13.82 -41.37 -15.87
C SER A 450 -13.02 -42.44 -15.12
N ALA A 451 -12.17 -42.03 -14.19
CA ALA A 451 -11.72 -42.85 -13.07
C ALA A 451 -11.76 -41.98 -11.81
N GLY A 452 -12.37 -42.51 -10.76
CA GLY A 452 -12.69 -41.77 -9.54
C GLY A 452 -11.50 -41.09 -8.89
N LEU A 453 -11.80 -40.02 -8.14
CA LEU A 453 -10.88 -39.34 -7.23
C LEU A 453 -10.27 -40.35 -6.24
N THR A 454 -9.12 -40.91 -6.58
CA THR A 454 -8.23 -41.52 -5.59
C THR A 454 -7.39 -40.42 -4.93
N PRO A 455 -7.09 -40.55 -3.62
CA PRO A 455 -6.15 -39.66 -2.95
C PRO A 455 -4.82 -39.67 -3.70
N TRP A 456 -4.24 -38.49 -3.91
CA TRP A 456 -2.95 -38.28 -4.57
C TRP A 456 -1.87 -39.16 -3.92
N GLU A 457 -1.51 -40.29 -4.55
CA GLU A 457 -0.34 -41.07 -4.15
C GLU A 457 0.92 -40.31 -4.61
N PRO A 458 1.95 -40.20 -3.74
CA PRO A 458 3.15 -39.45 -4.08
C PRO A 458 3.88 -40.15 -5.23
N ALA A 459 4.01 -39.44 -6.35
CA ALA A 459 4.81 -39.86 -7.50
C ALA A 459 6.22 -40.30 -7.06
N SER A 460 6.71 -41.36 -7.70
CA SER A 460 8.02 -42.00 -7.50
C SER A 460 9.18 -41.01 -7.38
N GLU A 461 10.19 -41.37 -6.59
CA GLU A 461 11.35 -40.55 -6.16
C GLU A 461 12.25 -40.00 -7.28
N ASP A 462 11.97 -40.29 -8.55
CA ASP A 462 12.77 -39.83 -9.68
C ASP A 462 12.35 -38.43 -10.13
N LEU A 463 13.06 -37.41 -9.61
CA LEU A 463 13.03 -36.06 -10.17
C LEU A 463 13.72 -36.09 -11.55
N PRO A 464 13.06 -35.69 -12.65
CA PRO A 464 13.75 -35.53 -13.93
C PRO A 464 14.83 -34.45 -13.78
N GLU A 465 16.09 -34.79 -14.10
CA GLU A 465 17.23 -33.87 -14.02
C GLU A 465 17.18 -32.71 -15.04
N SER A 466 16.14 -32.62 -15.89
CA SER A 466 16.08 -31.72 -17.05
C SER A 466 14.84 -30.80 -17.11
N GLY A 467 14.21 -30.46 -15.99
CA GLY A 467 12.91 -29.76 -15.98
C GLY A 467 12.92 -28.29 -15.55
N PHE A 468 13.48 -27.39 -16.37
CA PHE A 468 12.95 -26.02 -16.45
C PHE A 468 12.00 -26.00 -17.65
N GLU A 469 10.75 -26.45 -17.48
CA GLU A 469 9.78 -26.51 -18.59
C GLU A 469 9.24 -25.13 -19.00
N ALA A 470 9.35 -24.12 -18.12
CA ALA A 470 9.06 -22.73 -18.47
C ALA A 470 10.34 -22.04 -18.96
N ALA A 471 10.41 -21.74 -20.26
CA ALA A 471 11.48 -20.89 -20.80
C ALA A 471 11.43 -19.52 -20.10
N PRO A 472 12.53 -19.03 -19.49
CA PRO A 472 12.54 -17.75 -18.83
C PRO A 472 12.29 -16.60 -19.82
N SER A 473 11.49 -15.61 -19.44
CA SER A 473 11.14 -14.48 -20.31
C SER A 473 12.32 -13.55 -20.59
N SER A 474 13.32 -13.53 -19.70
CA SER A 474 14.58 -12.83 -19.88
C SER A 474 15.67 -13.41 -18.97
N VAL A 475 16.89 -13.59 -19.48
CA VAL A 475 18.06 -14.03 -18.70
C VAL A 475 19.15 -12.98 -18.83
N ILE A 476 19.57 -12.40 -17.70
CA ILE A 476 20.80 -11.62 -17.65
C ILE A 476 21.93 -12.56 -17.20
N LYS A 477 22.94 -12.69 -18.07
CA LYS A 477 24.15 -13.46 -17.78
C LYS A 477 25.18 -12.55 -17.15
N GLY A 478 25.61 -12.88 -15.93
CA GLY A 478 26.60 -12.12 -15.19
C GLY A 478 26.95 -12.83 -13.88
N ARG A 479 28.25 -12.91 -13.55
CA ARG A 479 28.67 -13.38 -12.23
C ARG A 479 28.13 -12.43 -11.17
N ILE A 480 27.47 -13.00 -10.17
CA ILE A 480 26.84 -12.27 -9.08
C ILE A 480 27.49 -12.78 -7.81
N ALA A 481 28.26 -11.91 -7.18
CA ALA A 481 28.72 -12.14 -5.82
C ALA A 481 27.49 -12.33 -4.92
N PHE A 482 27.56 -13.30 -4.01
CA PHE A 482 26.45 -13.88 -3.24
C PHE A 482 25.63 -12.88 -2.42
N GLN A 483 24.71 -12.13 -3.06
CA GLN A 483 23.75 -11.25 -2.40
C GLN A 483 22.43 -11.19 -3.18
N ALA A 484 21.34 -10.98 -2.45
CA ALA A 484 20.01 -10.96 -3.01
C ALA A 484 19.82 -9.73 -3.92
N PRO A 485 19.52 -9.92 -5.22
CA PRO A 485 19.13 -8.80 -6.06
C PRO A 485 17.84 -8.18 -5.52
N GLN A 486 17.70 -6.86 -5.64
CA GLN A 486 16.54 -6.15 -5.13
C GLN A 486 15.73 -5.49 -6.24
N TRP A 487 14.46 -5.85 -6.36
CA TRP A 487 13.51 -5.19 -7.24
C TRP A 487 12.93 -3.94 -6.57
N LEU A 488 13.14 -2.78 -7.20
CA LEU A 488 12.69 -1.48 -6.72
C LEU A 488 11.54 -0.96 -7.57
N ALA A 489 10.52 -0.41 -6.91
CA ALA A 489 9.54 0.42 -7.60
C ALA A 489 10.24 1.70 -8.11
N TRP A 490 10.02 2.06 -9.37
CA TRP A 490 10.71 3.19 -10.00
C TRP A 490 9.72 4.10 -10.75
N PRO A 491 9.70 5.43 -10.48
CA PRO A 491 8.83 6.34 -11.21
C PRO A 491 9.09 6.30 -12.71
N GLY A 492 8.03 6.17 -13.51
CA GLY A 492 8.12 6.12 -14.96
C GLY A 492 8.58 4.78 -15.55
N SER A 493 8.84 3.75 -14.72
CA SER A 493 9.06 2.38 -15.18
C SER A 493 7.97 1.46 -14.62
N SER A 494 7.15 0.90 -15.50
CA SER A 494 6.16 -0.13 -15.12
C SER A 494 6.81 -1.39 -14.55
N GLU A 495 8.03 -1.68 -15.02
CA GLU A 495 8.83 -2.84 -14.65
C GLU A 495 9.72 -2.57 -13.43
N GLY A 496 9.71 -1.35 -12.88
CA GLY A 496 10.65 -0.96 -11.83
C GLY A 496 12.11 -0.93 -12.31
N ARG A 497 13.04 -1.08 -11.37
CA ARG A 497 14.48 -1.24 -11.63
C ARG A 497 15.07 -2.30 -10.71
N TRP A 498 16.18 -2.91 -11.13
CA TRP A 498 16.88 -3.93 -10.36
C TRP A 498 18.14 -3.32 -9.74
N LEU A 499 18.26 -3.37 -8.43
CA LEU A 499 19.50 -3.09 -7.73
C LEU A 499 20.32 -4.36 -7.66
N VAL A 500 21.43 -4.39 -8.38
CA VAL A 500 22.27 -5.59 -8.54
C VAL A 500 23.75 -5.25 -8.35
N PRO A 501 24.54 -6.16 -7.75
CA PRO A 501 25.98 -6.08 -7.83
C PRO A 501 26.41 -6.51 -9.24
N ARG A 502 27.35 -5.78 -9.82
CA ARG A 502 27.94 -6.06 -11.12
C ARG A 502 29.45 -6.21 -10.97
N ASP A 503 30.01 -7.25 -11.56
CA ASP A 503 31.46 -7.43 -11.58
C ASP A 503 32.15 -6.20 -12.18
N HIS A 504 33.14 -5.69 -11.46
CA HIS A 504 34.05 -4.70 -12.01
C HIS A 504 35.02 -5.39 -12.99
N PRO A 505 35.48 -4.70 -14.07
CA PRO A 505 36.36 -5.32 -15.07
C PRO A 505 37.67 -5.93 -14.52
N ASP A 506 38.10 -5.53 -13.34
CA ASP A 506 39.30 -6.07 -12.66
C ASP A 506 39.07 -7.42 -11.96
N GLY A 507 37.81 -7.88 -11.85
CA GLY A 507 37.41 -9.13 -11.19
C GLY A 507 37.67 -9.18 -9.68
N ARG A 508 38.13 -8.08 -9.06
CA ARG A 508 38.43 -8.00 -7.62
C ARG A 508 37.41 -7.15 -6.87
N ARG A 509 36.67 -6.31 -7.58
CA ARG A 509 35.68 -5.40 -7.02
C ARG A 509 34.32 -5.61 -7.68
N VAL A 510 33.29 -5.09 -7.05
CA VAL A 510 31.94 -5.03 -7.59
C VAL A 510 31.49 -3.58 -7.65
N SER A 511 30.65 -3.26 -8.62
CA SER A 511 29.91 -2.00 -8.68
C SER A 511 28.46 -2.27 -8.32
N LEU A 512 27.85 -1.38 -7.55
CA LEU A 512 26.42 -1.44 -7.29
C LEU A 512 25.69 -0.67 -8.38
N ALA A 513 24.77 -1.32 -9.09
CA ALA A 513 24.11 -0.74 -10.26
C ALA A 513 22.58 -0.83 -10.16
N LEU A 514 21.90 0.19 -10.68
CA LEU A 514 20.48 0.15 -10.99
C LEU A 514 20.29 -0.21 -12.46
N VAL A 515 19.78 -1.40 -12.71
CA VAL A 515 19.52 -1.91 -14.05
C VAL A 515 18.06 -1.71 -14.41
N ASP A 516 17.80 -1.10 -15.56
CA ASP A 516 16.49 -1.09 -16.17
C ASP A 516 16.28 -2.44 -16.88
N PRO A 517 15.29 -3.25 -16.47
CA PRO A 517 15.08 -4.58 -17.04
C PRO A 517 14.64 -4.56 -18.51
N THR A 518 14.06 -3.46 -18.98
CA THR A 518 13.56 -3.35 -20.36
C THR A 518 14.67 -3.02 -21.35
N THR A 519 15.57 -2.13 -20.95
CA THR A 519 16.66 -1.63 -21.81
C THR A 519 17.98 -2.33 -21.56
N GLY A 520 18.15 -2.98 -20.39
CA GLY A 520 19.44 -3.47 -19.90
C GLY A 520 20.41 -2.35 -19.53
N SER A 521 19.98 -1.08 -19.58
CA SER A 521 20.81 0.06 -19.19
C SER A 521 21.08 0.01 -17.69
N ALA A 522 22.29 0.38 -17.28
CA ALA A 522 22.75 0.26 -15.91
C ALA A 522 23.33 1.58 -15.43
N ASP A 523 22.73 2.16 -14.40
CA ASP A 523 23.24 3.35 -13.72
C ASP A 523 24.09 2.92 -12.52
N ILE A 524 25.39 3.21 -12.56
CA ILE A 524 26.31 2.83 -11.48
C ILE A 524 26.11 3.77 -10.29
N LEU A 525 25.71 3.22 -9.15
CA LEU A 525 25.50 3.96 -7.90
C LEU A 525 26.79 4.18 -7.12
N CYS A 526 27.63 3.14 -7.09
CA CYS A 526 28.90 3.11 -6.40
C CYS A 526 29.85 2.13 -7.11
N GLU A 527 31.09 2.55 -7.29
CA GLU A 527 32.15 1.73 -7.90
C GLU A 527 33.07 1.17 -6.82
N HIS A 528 33.82 0.13 -7.20
CA HIS A 528 34.97 -0.34 -6.44
C HIS A 528 34.67 -0.93 -5.06
N LEU A 529 33.47 -1.48 -4.86
CA LEU A 529 33.06 -2.13 -3.62
C LEU A 529 33.73 -3.51 -3.46
N PRO A 530 34.06 -3.92 -2.23
CA PRO A 530 34.44 -5.32 -1.96
C PRO A 530 33.32 -6.29 -2.37
N PRO A 531 33.63 -7.52 -2.85
CA PRO A 531 32.60 -8.52 -3.20
C PRO A 531 31.65 -8.89 -2.05
N GLN A 532 32.07 -8.66 -0.80
CA GLN A 532 31.31 -8.94 0.42
C GLN A 532 30.41 -7.76 0.86
N THR A 533 30.40 -6.65 0.11
CA THR A 533 29.66 -5.42 0.44
C THR A 533 28.18 -5.68 0.57
N GLN A 534 27.61 -5.60 1.76
CA GLN A 534 26.16 -5.67 1.94
C GLN A 534 25.51 -4.42 1.34
N PHE A 535 24.35 -4.56 0.71
CA PHE A 535 23.53 -3.43 0.28
C PHE A 535 22.05 -3.70 0.53
N THR A 536 21.27 -2.63 0.63
CA THR A 536 19.81 -2.70 0.76
C THR A 536 19.15 -1.42 0.27
N ALA A 537 17.92 -1.50 -0.22
CA ALA A 537 17.13 -0.38 -0.65
C ALA A 537 15.84 -0.24 0.16
N SER A 538 15.45 1.01 0.40
CA SER A 538 14.12 1.31 0.92
C SER A 538 13.04 0.76 -0.01
N ARG A 539 11.93 0.27 0.54
CA ARG A 539 10.83 -0.30 -0.27
C ARG A 539 10.21 0.69 -1.26
N CYS A 540 10.26 1.98 -0.95
CA CYS A 540 9.81 3.04 -1.87
C CYS A 540 10.82 3.32 -3.00
N GLY A 541 11.98 2.67 -3.01
CA GLY A 541 13.05 2.89 -3.99
C GLY A 541 13.75 4.24 -3.88
N GLN A 542 13.45 5.03 -2.83
CA GLN A 542 14.00 6.38 -2.69
C GLN A 542 15.42 6.40 -2.15
N TRP A 543 15.80 5.41 -1.36
CA TRP A 543 17.12 5.30 -0.73
C TRP A 543 17.75 3.94 -0.98
N VAL A 544 19.07 3.95 -1.12
CA VAL A 544 19.94 2.77 -1.12
C VAL A 544 21.04 2.98 -0.11
N ALA A 545 21.36 1.93 0.65
CA ALA A 545 22.48 1.88 1.56
C ALA A 545 23.40 0.71 1.23
N TRP A 546 24.68 0.88 1.52
CA TRP A 546 25.70 -0.17 1.35
C TRP A 546 26.81 -0.04 2.40
N SER A 547 27.46 -1.15 2.69
CA SER A 547 28.66 -1.21 3.54
C SER A 547 29.90 -1.37 2.68
N GLY A 548 30.88 -0.48 2.78
CA GLY A 548 32.05 -0.58 1.90
C GLY A 548 33.11 0.46 2.18
N MET A 549 34.18 0.42 1.39
CA MET A 549 35.20 1.47 1.40
C MET A 549 34.83 2.51 0.36
N HIS A 550 34.54 3.75 0.78
CA HIS A 550 34.14 4.81 -0.15
C HIS A 550 35.34 5.56 -0.75
N ASP A 551 36.49 5.56 -0.08
CA ASP A 551 37.72 6.11 -0.63
C ASP A 551 38.78 5.01 -0.85
N GLY A 552 39.66 5.25 -1.83
CA GLY A 552 40.83 4.41 -2.07
C GLY A 552 41.82 4.38 -0.89
N GLN A 553 41.54 5.12 0.19
CA GLN A 553 42.32 5.14 1.42
C GLN A 553 41.88 4.09 2.45
N GLY A 554 40.77 3.39 2.18
CA GLY A 554 40.35 2.24 2.97
C GLY A 554 39.46 2.60 4.16
N HIS A 555 38.86 3.80 4.19
CA HIS A 555 37.86 4.12 5.20
C HIS A 555 36.57 3.34 4.91
N GLY A 556 36.37 2.28 5.68
CA GLY A 556 35.17 1.44 5.65
C GLY A 556 34.04 2.08 6.44
N GLY A 557 32.84 2.10 5.86
CA GLY A 557 31.66 2.64 6.53
C GLY A 557 30.35 2.13 5.93
N VAL A 558 29.24 2.59 6.53
CA VAL A 558 27.92 2.47 5.94
C VAL A 558 27.57 3.79 5.26
N PHE A 559 27.17 3.70 4.01
CA PHE A 559 26.78 4.84 3.17
C PHE A 559 25.33 4.71 2.78
N ALA A 560 24.65 5.84 2.64
CA ALA A 560 23.30 5.91 2.09
C ALA A 560 23.24 6.98 1.00
N ARG A 561 22.45 6.73 -0.05
CA ARG A 561 22.22 7.66 -1.16
C ARG A 561 20.76 7.71 -1.52
N ARG A 562 20.25 8.93 -1.71
CA ARG A 562 18.90 9.16 -2.19
C ARG A 562 18.87 9.06 -3.71
N LEU A 563 18.05 8.13 -4.21
CA LEU A 563 17.83 7.88 -5.62
C LEU A 563 16.77 8.80 -6.23
N LEU A 564 15.77 9.22 -5.43
CA LEU A 564 14.61 9.97 -5.91
C LEU A 564 14.21 11.13 -4.97
N PRO A 565 14.23 12.38 -5.45
CA PRO A 565 14.97 12.83 -6.65
C PRO A 565 16.46 12.48 -6.50
N ALA A 566 17.16 12.27 -7.62
CA ALA A 566 18.59 11.94 -7.60
C ALA A 566 19.35 13.06 -6.90
N LEU A 567 19.87 12.79 -5.70
CA LEU A 567 20.45 13.80 -4.84
C LEU A 567 21.88 13.40 -4.46
N GLY A 568 22.80 14.34 -4.72
CA GLY A 568 24.08 14.48 -4.06
C GLY A 568 25.05 13.29 -4.10
N PRO A 569 26.23 13.48 -3.49
CA PRO A 569 27.12 12.37 -3.17
C PRO A 569 26.51 11.45 -2.11
N PRO A 570 26.99 10.20 -1.98
CA PRO A 570 26.64 9.33 -0.85
C PRO A 570 26.88 10.03 0.50
N THR A 571 25.95 9.88 1.43
CA THR A 571 26.10 10.32 2.81
C THR A 571 26.69 9.19 3.64
N MET A 572 27.77 9.44 4.38
CA MET A 572 28.28 8.49 5.37
C MET A 572 27.32 8.46 6.55
N VAL A 573 26.74 7.30 6.83
CA VAL A 573 25.81 7.08 7.94
C VAL A 573 26.55 6.66 9.20
N PHE A 574 27.55 5.81 9.05
CA PHE A 574 28.30 5.24 10.16
C PHE A 574 29.74 4.92 9.74
N ASN A 575 30.71 5.35 10.54
CA ASN A 575 32.13 5.05 10.33
C ASN A 575 32.49 3.69 10.97
N GLY A 576 32.04 2.62 10.33
CA GLY A 576 32.30 1.25 10.75
C GLY A 576 31.51 0.24 9.92
N ALA A 577 31.76 -1.06 10.17
CA ALA A 577 31.01 -2.13 9.54
C ALA A 577 29.68 -2.36 10.27
N ALA A 578 28.61 -2.54 9.51
CA ALA A 578 27.36 -3.11 10.00
C ALA A 578 27.34 -4.62 9.69
N GLU A 579 26.85 -5.40 10.65
CA GLU A 579 26.58 -6.84 10.46
C GLU A 579 25.36 -7.05 9.56
N ALA A 580 24.43 -6.10 9.60
CA ALA A 580 23.18 -6.14 8.86
C ALA A 580 22.58 -4.73 8.75
N MET A 581 21.78 -4.53 7.71
CA MET A 581 21.08 -3.27 7.43
C MET A 581 19.63 -3.55 7.06
N THR A 582 18.69 -2.74 7.56
CA THR A 582 17.29 -2.85 7.17
C THR A 582 16.53 -1.53 7.11
N TRP A 583 15.64 -1.38 6.13
CA TRP A 583 14.83 -0.16 5.98
C TRP A 583 13.45 -0.25 6.64
N GLY A 584 13.13 0.78 7.43
CA GLY A 584 11.81 1.07 7.96
C GLY A 584 11.30 2.36 7.34
N GLY A 585 10.51 2.25 6.27
CA GLY A 585 10.12 3.42 5.47
C GLY A 585 11.36 4.07 4.87
N THR A 586 11.67 5.30 5.32
CA THR A 586 12.89 6.03 4.94
C THR A 586 14.01 5.93 5.97
N ARG A 587 13.82 5.24 7.11
CA ARG A 587 14.84 5.11 8.15
C ARG A 587 15.69 3.87 7.93
N LEU A 588 16.99 3.98 8.17
CA LEU A 588 17.94 2.88 8.03
C LEU A 588 18.31 2.34 9.40
N GLY A 589 18.00 1.07 9.63
CA GLY A 589 18.38 0.32 10.82
C GLY A 589 19.69 -0.39 10.56
N LEU A 590 20.62 -0.26 11.48
CA LEU A 590 21.94 -0.87 11.46
C LEU A 590 22.06 -1.82 12.63
N LEU A 591 22.53 -3.03 12.37
CA LEU A 591 22.92 -3.97 13.39
C LEU A 591 24.44 -3.94 13.50
N LEU A 592 24.96 -3.45 14.62
CA LEU A 592 26.38 -3.18 14.82
C LEU A 592 26.95 -4.15 15.87
N ARG A 593 28.22 -4.53 15.74
CA ARG A 593 28.92 -5.25 16.83
C ARG A 593 29.21 -4.29 17.97
N SER A 594 28.81 -4.66 19.18
CA SER A 594 29.19 -3.90 20.37
C SER A 594 30.59 -4.29 20.84
N PRO A 595 31.53 -3.33 20.95
CA PRO A 595 32.84 -3.60 21.54
C PRO A 595 32.79 -3.77 23.07
N ALA A 596 31.73 -3.25 23.73
CA ALA A 596 31.67 -3.14 25.19
C ALA A 596 31.35 -4.47 25.90
N SER A 597 30.50 -5.30 25.29
CA SER A 597 29.93 -6.50 25.95
C SER A 597 30.55 -7.83 25.49
N GLY A 598 31.69 -7.78 24.79
CA GLY A 598 32.42 -8.97 24.34
C GLY A 598 31.95 -9.54 22.99
N PRO A 599 32.58 -10.64 22.53
CA PRO A 599 32.36 -11.18 21.20
C PRO A 599 30.94 -11.73 21.05
N GLY A 600 30.25 -11.31 19.98
CA GLY A 600 28.91 -11.78 19.62
C GLY A 600 27.76 -10.91 20.14
N SER A 601 28.05 -9.88 20.93
CA SER A 601 27.06 -8.89 21.34
C SER A 601 26.78 -7.90 20.21
N LEU A 602 25.50 -7.59 19.99
CA LEU A 602 25.03 -6.70 18.92
C LEU A 602 24.24 -5.54 19.50
N VAL A 603 24.21 -4.41 18.80
CA VAL A 603 23.40 -3.25 19.15
C VAL A 603 22.69 -2.71 17.92
N TRP A 604 21.43 -2.33 18.09
CA TRP A 604 20.66 -1.66 17.04
C TRP A 604 20.96 -0.16 17.03
N ALA A 605 21.18 0.38 15.84
CA ALA A 605 21.19 1.82 15.60
C ALA A 605 20.23 2.17 14.46
N VAL A 606 19.70 3.38 14.45
CA VAL A 606 18.74 3.87 13.45
C VAL A 606 19.15 5.24 12.98
N TRP A 607 19.40 5.35 11.68
CA TRP A 607 19.61 6.61 10.99
C TRP A 607 18.30 7.12 10.39
N ASP A 608 17.96 8.37 10.67
CA ASP A 608 16.78 9.05 10.12
C ASP A 608 17.19 10.17 9.16
N PRO A 609 17.03 10.00 7.83
CA PRO A 609 17.39 11.03 6.86
C PRO A 609 16.50 12.28 6.94
N ALA A 610 15.34 12.24 7.60
CA ALA A 610 14.49 13.41 7.76
C ALA A 610 15.19 14.52 8.59
N CYS A 611 16.22 14.16 9.35
CA CYS A 611 17.06 15.08 10.09
C CYS A 611 18.04 15.87 9.19
N LEU A 612 18.26 15.43 7.95
CA LEU A 612 19.12 16.11 6.98
C LEU A 612 18.41 17.22 6.19
N GLU A 613 17.07 17.26 6.19
CA GLU A 613 16.37 18.32 5.47
C GLU A 613 16.68 19.67 6.13
N PRO A 614 17.22 20.64 5.36
CA PRO A 614 17.49 21.96 5.90
C PRO A 614 16.17 22.53 6.42
N LEU A 615 16.16 22.91 7.71
CA LEU A 615 15.07 23.72 8.25
C LEU A 615 14.93 24.91 7.29
N SER A 616 13.74 25.08 6.72
CA SER A 616 13.43 26.12 5.74
C SER A 616 14.15 27.40 6.10
N SER A 617 14.92 27.92 5.15
CA SER A 617 15.93 28.98 5.25
C SER A 617 15.41 30.36 5.68
N GLU A 618 14.26 30.44 6.36
CA GLU A 618 13.54 31.68 6.65
C GLU A 618 13.98 32.37 7.95
N SER A 619 14.88 31.80 8.74
CA SER A 619 15.40 32.52 9.90
C SER A 619 16.81 32.07 10.25
N VAL A 620 17.82 32.90 9.96
CA VAL A 620 18.99 33.19 10.82
C VAL A 620 20.05 33.89 9.95
N ASP A 621 20.10 35.23 10.02
CA ASP A 621 21.22 36.07 9.56
C ASP A 621 22.47 35.94 10.46
N GLY A 622 22.68 34.76 11.05
CA GLY A 622 23.76 34.51 11.99
C GLY A 622 24.79 33.55 11.40
N PHE A 623 26.01 34.04 11.17
CA PHE A 623 27.22 33.30 10.83
C PHE A 623 27.67 32.31 11.95
N GLY A 624 26.75 31.49 12.47
CA GLY A 624 27.07 30.40 13.38
C GLY A 624 27.58 29.19 12.60
N ASP A 625 28.71 28.64 13.03
CA ASP A 625 29.40 27.47 12.45
C ASP A 625 28.45 26.40 11.89
N ALA A 626 28.42 26.29 10.56
CA ALA A 626 27.67 25.28 9.81
C ALA A 626 28.20 23.84 10.00
N SER A 627 29.13 23.62 10.92
CA SER A 627 29.79 22.34 11.22
C SER A 627 29.22 21.61 12.43
N SER A 628 28.22 22.15 13.13
CA SER A 628 27.43 21.35 14.10
C SER A 628 26.48 20.41 13.35
N GLU A 629 27.09 19.46 12.63
CA GLU A 629 26.42 18.35 11.96
C GLU A 629 25.47 17.67 12.95
N ARG A 630 24.17 17.83 12.71
CA ARG A 630 23.15 17.21 13.54
C ARG A 630 23.27 15.70 13.41
N SER A 631 23.65 15.03 14.50
CA SER A 631 23.49 13.59 14.68
C SER A 631 22.09 13.15 14.23
N CYS A 632 22.04 12.32 13.18
CA CYS A 632 20.82 11.68 12.68
C CYS A 632 20.71 10.21 13.13
N LEU A 633 21.64 9.74 13.97
CA LEU A 633 21.79 8.34 14.37
C LEU A 633 21.37 8.12 15.82
N TRP A 634 20.36 7.28 16.03
CA TRP A 634 19.89 6.83 17.34
C TRP A 634 20.44 5.45 17.63
N VAL A 635 20.83 5.16 18.87
CA VAL A 635 21.42 3.86 19.25
C VAL A 635 20.67 3.29 20.45
N ALA A 636 20.38 1.99 20.40
CA ALA A 636 19.79 1.28 21.51
C ALA A 636 20.70 1.40 22.77
N PRO A 637 20.12 1.60 23.96
CA PRO A 637 20.92 1.81 25.18
C PRO A 637 21.61 0.53 25.66
N GLU A 638 21.11 -0.63 25.24
CA GLU A 638 21.58 -1.94 25.69
C GLU A 638 22.00 -2.79 24.50
N ASP A 639 23.06 -3.56 24.70
CA ASP A 639 23.43 -4.60 23.76
C ASP A 639 22.53 -5.82 23.94
N PHE A 640 22.41 -6.64 22.90
CA PHE A 640 21.75 -7.92 22.99
C PHE A 640 22.57 -9.03 22.34
N VAL A 641 22.46 -10.23 22.91
CA VAL A 641 22.97 -11.45 22.28
C VAL A 641 21.82 -12.05 21.48
N PRO A 642 21.93 -12.16 20.15
CA PRO A 642 20.87 -12.76 19.34
C PRO A 642 20.70 -14.24 19.69
N HIS A 643 19.49 -14.76 19.53
CA HIS A 643 19.26 -16.20 19.58
C HIS A 643 20.22 -16.93 18.62
N HIS A 644 20.79 -18.08 19.02
CA HIS A 644 21.73 -18.87 18.19
C HIS A 644 21.21 -19.12 16.77
N SER A 645 19.90 -19.23 16.71
CA SER A 645 19.10 -19.52 15.54
C SER A 645 19.00 -18.30 14.62
N PHE A 646 18.91 -17.07 15.15
CA PHE A 646 19.07 -15.83 14.38
C PHE A 646 20.51 -15.67 13.89
N ALA A 647 21.50 -15.85 14.77
CA ALA A 647 22.91 -15.67 14.44
C ALA A 647 23.40 -16.65 13.35
N GLY A 648 22.99 -17.91 13.43
CA GLY A 648 23.43 -18.96 12.50
C GLY A 648 22.62 -19.07 11.21
N ARG A 649 21.37 -18.61 11.17
CA ARG A 649 20.47 -18.80 10.01
C ARG A 649 19.97 -17.52 9.37
N VAL A 650 19.70 -16.48 10.16
CA VAL A 650 19.15 -15.22 9.63
C VAL A 650 20.27 -14.28 9.24
N LEU A 651 21.24 -14.05 10.15
CA LEU A 651 22.30 -13.07 9.94
C LEU A 651 23.15 -13.31 8.67
N PRO A 652 23.53 -14.55 8.31
CA PRO A 652 24.30 -14.79 7.08
C PRO A 652 23.55 -14.49 5.78
N PHE A 653 22.21 -14.44 5.83
CA PHE A 653 21.32 -14.17 4.69
C PHE A 653 20.41 -12.99 5.00
N PHE A 654 20.90 -12.03 5.80
CA PHE A 654 20.08 -10.98 6.37
C PHE A 654 19.44 -10.11 5.27
N ASP A 655 20.17 -9.86 4.18
CA ASP A 655 19.70 -9.18 2.97
C ASP A 655 18.43 -9.81 2.38
N GLN A 656 18.33 -11.14 2.39
CA GLN A 656 17.13 -11.86 1.98
C GLN A 656 16.05 -11.81 3.06
N PHE A 657 16.42 -12.01 4.32
CA PHE A 657 15.46 -12.05 5.43
C PHE A 657 14.86 -10.69 5.76
N GLU A 658 15.54 -9.57 5.59
CA GLU A 658 15.07 -8.26 6.03
C GLU A 658 13.82 -7.78 5.29
N ARG A 659 13.72 -8.10 4.00
CA ARG A 659 12.54 -7.75 3.19
C ARG A 659 11.29 -8.51 3.61
N ARG A 660 11.46 -9.71 4.17
CA ARG A 660 10.42 -10.56 4.76
C ARG A 660 10.14 -10.19 6.21
N LEU A 661 11.22 -10.06 6.97
CA LEU A 661 11.44 -9.57 8.32
C LEU A 661 10.28 -8.80 8.92
N ARG A 662 10.09 -7.64 8.28
CA ARG A 662 9.53 -6.45 8.90
C ARG A 662 9.98 -6.37 10.36
N PHE A 663 11.28 -6.16 10.54
CA PHE A 663 11.84 -5.85 11.86
C PHE A 663 11.24 -4.56 12.40
N TRP A 664 10.78 -3.67 11.53
CA TRP A 664 10.17 -2.39 11.85
C TRP A 664 8.69 -2.49 12.20
N SER A 665 8.26 -1.70 13.18
CA SER A 665 6.86 -1.34 13.37
C SER A 665 6.29 -0.68 12.10
N PRO A 666 4.97 -0.73 11.86
CA PRO A 666 4.33 -0.02 10.75
C PRO A 666 4.69 1.47 10.67
N GLY A 667 4.75 2.13 11.83
CA GLY A 667 5.16 3.53 11.97
C GLY A 667 6.65 3.78 11.73
N ASN A 668 7.46 2.72 11.58
CA ASN A 668 8.92 2.75 11.47
C ASN A 668 9.59 3.46 12.65
N ASP A 669 9.01 3.32 13.83
CA ASP A 669 9.42 3.95 15.09
C ASP A 669 9.87 2.94 16.14
N ALA A 670 9.91 1.65 15.81
CA ALA A 670 10.47 0.61 16.66
C ALA A 670 11.01 -0.56 15.85
N ILE A 671 11.97 -1.29 16.42
CA ILE A 671 12.53 -2.54 15.90
C ILE A 671 12.15 -3.69 16.84
N VAL A 672 11.72 -4.82 16.29
CA VAL A 672 11.51 -6.08 17.02
C VAL A 672 12.66 -7.04 16.77
N PHE A 673 13.15 -7.65 17.84
CA PHE A 673 14.25 -8.60 17.80
C PHE A 673 14.07 -9.71 18.84
N THR A 674 14.88 -10.77 18.70
CA THR A 674 14.86 -11.92 19.61
C THR A 674 16.22 -12.12 20.27
N THR A 675 16.21 -12.36 21.58
CA THR A 675 17.43 -12.55 22.38
C THR A 675 17.82 -14.02 22.50
N SER A 676 19.00 -14.30 23.06
CA SER A 676 19.52 -15.64 23.36
C SER A 676 18.56 -16.53 24.15
N ASP A 677 17.69 -15.91 24.95
CA ASP A 677 16.74 -16.61 25.82
C ASP A 677 15.40 -16.89 25.12
N ALA A 678 15.34 -16.70 23.80
CA ALA A 678 14.10 -16.73 23.02
C ALA A 678 13.04 -15.81 23.65
N GLU A 679 13.45 -14.60 24.02
CA GLU A 679 12.52 -13.53 24.37
C GLU A 679 12.38 -12.57 23.19
N VAL A 680 11.17 -12.05 23.01
CA VAL A 680 10.88 -11.05 21.98
C VAL A 680 10.83 -9.68 22.64
N TRP A 681 11.61 -8.77 22.07
CA TRP A 681 11.80 -7.41 22.56
C TRP A 681 11.45 -6.39 21.48
N VAL A 682 10.94 -5.24 21.92
CA VAL A 682 10.68 -4.07 21.08
C VAL A 682 11.61 -2.95 21.52
N GLN A 683 12.45 -2.48 20.59
CA GLN A 683 13.34 -1.33 20.75
C GLN A 683 12.72 -0.11 20.05
N PRO A 684 12.12 0.85 20.79
CA PRO A 684 11.61 2.08 20.21
C PRO A 684 12.74 3.00 19.73
N PHE A 685 12.48 3.80 18.70
CA PHE A 685 13.35 4.82 18.13
C PHE A 685 12.53 6.08 17.80
N PRO A 686 12.73 7.21 18.49
CA PRO A 686 11.91 8.40 18.34
C PRO A 686 11.83 8.88 16.89
N ALA A 687 10.65 9.31 16.44
CA ALA A 687 10.49 10.03 15.19
C ALA A 687 10.95 11.48 15.37
N SER A 688 11.73 12.01 14.41
CA SER A 688 12.43 13.29 14.51
C SER A 688 11.53 14.53 14.73
N ARG A 689 10.25 14.49 14.33
CA ARG A 689 9.40 15.70 14.29
C ARG A 689 8.41 15.86 15.45
N SER A 690 8.05 14.83 16.22
CA SER A 690 6.90 14.92 17.13
C SER A 690 7.22 15.03 18.62
N ARG A 691 8.47 14.75 19.07
CA ARG A 691 8.73 14.56 20.50
C ARG A 691 10.03 15.07 21.08
N ALA A 692 10.90 15.70 20.28
CA ALA A 692 12.18 16.22 20.80
C ALA A 692 12.01 17.27 21.91
N SER A 693 10.86 17.97 21.97
CA SER A 693 10.55 18.94 23.02
C SER A 693 9.95 18.35 24.30
N GLU A 694 9.42 17.12 24.27
CA GLU A 694 8.84 16.47 25.47
C GLU A 694 9.90 15.77 26.32
N TRP A 695 11.06 15.49 25.74
CA TRP A 695 12.17 14.81 26.40
C TRP A 695 13.10 15.89 26.94
N SER A 696 12.76 16.43 28.12
CA SER A 696 13.61 17.39 28.80
C SER A 696 15.01 16.78 29.01
N ASP A 697 16.06 17.50 28.60
CA ASP A 697 17.48 17.13 28.68
C ASP A 697 17.95 16.65 30.07
N GLY A 698 17.14 16.82 31.11
CA GLY A 698 17.48 16.47 32.50
C GLY A 698 17.43 14.98 32.87
N GLU A 699 16.80 14.11 32.08
CA GLU A 699 16.63 12.69 32.44
C GLU A 699 17.32 11.69 31.50
N ILE A 700 18.02 12.18 30.47
CA ILE A 700 18.92 11.33 29.68
C ILE A 700 20.18 11.09 30.51
N SER A 701 20.03 10.12 31.41
CA SER A 701 21.00 9.54 32.32
C SER A 701 22.41 9.47 31.72
N THR A 702 23.41 9.66 32.59
CA THR A 702 24.85 9.45 32.39
C THR A 702 25.24 8.01 32.00
N SER A 703 24.30 7.19 31.51
CA SER A 703 24.55 5.85 31.00
C SER A 703 25.55 5.94 29.86
N ARG A 704 26.69 5.27 30.06
CA ARG A 704 27.79 5.20 29.10
C ARG A 704 27.27 4.55 27.82
N HIS A 705 27.25 5.31 26.73
CA HIS A 705 26.78 4.84 25.42
C HIS A 705 27.51 3.54 25.00
N PRO A 706 26.83 2.48 24.52
CA PRO A 706 27.47 1.19 24.20
C PRO A 706 28.53 1.31 23.09
N LEU A 707 28.35 2.25 22.16
CA LEU A 707 29.34 2.58 21.14
C LEU A 707 30.33 3.68 21.57
N SER A 708 30.34 4.14 22.83
CA SER A 708 31.19 5.26 23.27
C SER A 708 32.69 5.04 23.03
N SER A 709 33.13 3.78 22.89
CA SER A 709 34.52 3.44 22.56
C SER A 709 34.82 3.43 21.06
N LEU A 710 33.82 3.57 20.18
CA LEU A 710 34.02 3.69 18.74
C LEU A 710 34.30 5.15 18.38
N VAL A 711 35.37 5.36 17.61
CA VAL A 711 35.79 6.69 17.15
C VAL A 711 34.64 7.33 16.36
N GLY A 712 34.24 8.55 16.75
CA GLY A 712 33.14 9.30 16.15
C GLY A 712 31.74 8.97 16.70
N ALA A 713 31.52 7.83 17.36
CA ALA A 713 30.18 7.50 17.84
C ALA A 713 29.66 8.49 18.90
N ALA A 714 30.52 9.01 19.78
CA ALA A 714 30.12 9.91 20.86
C ALA A 714 29.58 11.28 20.37
N GLU A 715 30.01 11.75 19.20
CA GLU A 715 29.61 13.06 18.65
C GLU A 715 28.31 12.98 17.85
N TYR A 716 27.98 11.79 17.34
CA TYR A 716 26.90 11.59 16.38
C TYR A 716 25.79 10.67 16.85
N THR A 717 25.67 10.36 18.15
CA THR A 717 24.66 9.40 18.63
C THR A 717 23.73 9.96 19.69
N ARG A 718 22.44 9.71 19.50
CA ARG A 718 21.40 9.87 20.53
C ARG A 718 21.05 8.51 21.10
N VAL A 719 20.83 8.44 22.41
CA VAL A 719 20.39 7.20 23.06
C VAL A 719 18.88 7.04 22.84
N ALA A 720 18.48 5.89 22.30
CA ALA A 720 17.08 5.52 22.16
C ALA A 720 16.46 5.12 23.52
N PRO A 721 15.14 5.15 23.69
CA PRO A 721 14.49 4.63 24.90
C PRO A 721 14.86 3.16 25.15
N PRO A 722 14.81 2.63 26.39
CA PRO A 722 15.09 1.22 26.64
C PRO A 722 14.12 0.30 25.89
N ALA A 723 14.63 -0.85 25.45
CA ALA A 723 13.79 -1.90 24.91
C ALA A 723 12.87 -2.48 26.00
N TYR A 724 11.73 -3.02 25.61
CA TYR A 724 10.84 -3.74 26.52
C TYR A 724 10.44 -5.09 25.95
N ARG A 725 10.33 -6.08 26.84
CA ARG A 725 9.91 -7.44 26.51
C ARG A 725 8.42 -7.50 26.26
N ILE A 726 8.01 -8.18 25.19
CA ILE A 726 6.60 -8.42 24.86
C ILE A 726 6.18 -9.88 25.04
N ALA A 727 7.10 -10.83 24.85
CA ALA A 727 6.77 -12.25 24.87
C ALA A 727 8.00 -13.11 25.13
N ARG A 728 7.75 -14.37 25.51
CA ARG A 728 8.70 -15.46 25.30
C ARG A 728 8.38 -16.12 23.97
N GLY A 729 9.31 -16.12 23.05
CA GLY A 729 9.17 -16.69 21.73
C GLY A 729 10.48 -16.74 20.95
N SER A 730 10.60 -17.75 20.10
CA SER A 730 11.81 -18.00 19.32
C SER A 730 11.92 -17.09 18.10
N TYR A 731 10.83 -16.41 17.72
CA TYR A 731 10.75 -15.59 16.52
C TYR A 731 9.55 -14.64 16.53
N ALA A 732 9.68 -13.47 15.90
CA ALA A 732 8.59 -12.50 15.77
C ALA A 732 8.67 -11.69 14.47
N CYS A 733 7.53 -11.22 13.98
CA CYS A 733 7.44 -10.30 12.85
C CYS A 733 6.27 -9.31 13.01
N TRP A 734 6.45 -8.08 12.53
CA TRP A 734 5.44 -7.03 12.61
C TRP A 734 4.40 -7.07 11.50
N SER A 735 3.17 -6.72 11.87
CA SER A 735 2.08 -6.45 10.94
C SER A 735 2.50 -5.34 9.96
N PRO A 736 2.24 -5.48 8.66
CA PRO A 736 2.55 -4.49 7.63
C PRO A 736 1.92 -3.10 7.69
N GLY A 737 0.79 -2.98 8.38
CA GLY A 737 -0.20 -1.90 8.21
C GLY A 737 -0.32 -1.02 9.43
#